data_AF-A0A4Y2PF44-F1
#
_entry.id   AF-A0A4Y2PF44-F1
#
_cell.length_a   1.000
_cell.length_b   1.000
_cell.length_c   1.000
_cell.angle_alpha   90.00
_cell.angle_beta   90.00
_cell.angle_gamma   90.00
#
_symmetry.space_group_name_H-M   'P 1'
#
loop_
_entity.id
_entity.type
_entity.pdbx_description
1 polymer ?
#
loop_
_entity_poly.entity_id
_entity_poly.type
_entity_poly.pdbx_seq_one_letter_code
_entity_poly.pdbx_strand_id
1 'polypeptide(L)'
;MFHLISQHVQQFVLGTLDFIWNYSESGYGKGALDGIGAFLKRTADQLVAEGKDAHNYNRLVSVLTENCQGITIYIYSYYGESCTLPQVLHGEWFSREDGLNNFITVDSKSIQERGRCRELVNTNNDNFTILLQNDNCYHCIRILVRTLNVLEKIETGCINLESEKPSVYSVCKHLDPHKELITWFSKNPTLKNCRSSLEGVWKFAYQNQFLFTGECKHPEANITACQTPGSQFYIQNQQYLMNYRHCDGVAETQDAEVQYKCLGDWYIGKNHYWAVLNARESRIEEAYRCFLANRDDDFFISVSITAECNTLKTAQGGPERLHLTPVKAEYVPPRCKFDDNFTGIWINTANFDAEVTINATHIVEQWKPDQGREKEQIYICHERRDSRFVLARMGINGCQKDFMCFDFVPRHHNVIRYRKGKSLIVDDFSTVCSWAMFPNKEQWRYDIFIKQNPVSIKCPVAGKFRFQQKGDILFETRIRGGVTSSPRPNVKCQDIISDFSVCDVDQKIIYIDAEYCISVDYFGRPVDIYSEPDYKMKCIAFWKENLKSYLITYDEEDAYSRYRCWVYQKADLNRLLMSESVGAFCHLKQDVTSNNSSEGAQVALLMDEYEREHDDCPMYFDDGTDPYRPAAEAVMVLSGGVLNKLSVFLQLSLLVHILLNIVKGL
;
A
#
# COMPACT_ATOMS: atom_id res chain seq x y z
N MET A 1 44.84 7.59 15.32
CA MET A 1 44.14 7.63 14.01
C MET A 1 42.68 8.09 14.11
N PHE A 2 41.77 7.30 14.71
CA PHE A 2 40.33 7.61 14.79
C PHE A 2 39.98 8.97 15.40
N HIS A 3 40.72 9.40 16.43
CA HIS A 3 40.55 10.73 17.04
C HIS A 3 40.82 11.89 16.07
N LEU A 4 41.82 11.77 15.20
CA LEU A 4 42.14 12.81 14.22
C LEU A 4 41.13 12.84 13.08
N ILE A 5 40.62 11.66 12.71
CA ILE A 5 39.53 11.53 11.73
C ILE A 5 38.26 12.15 12.31
N SER A 6 37.91 11.87 13.56
CA SER A 6 36.72 12.44 14.20
C SER A 6 36.81 13.97 14.34
N GLN A 7 37.97 14.50 14.71
CA GLN A 7 38.20 15.95 14.74
C GLN A 7 38.09 16.59 13.35
N HIS A 8 38.59 15.92 12.31
CA HIS A 8 38.47 16.39 10.94
C HIS A 8 37.01 16.34 10.45
N VAL A 9 36.29 15.26 10.73
CA VAL A 9 34.86 15.11 10.39
C VAL A 9 34.01 16.17 11.08
N GLN A 10 34.28 16.50 12.35
CA GLN A 10 33.59 17.59 13.07
C GLN A 10 33.76 18.96 12.39
N GLN A 11 34.82 19.19 11.62
CA GLN A 11 35.00 20.44 10.86
C GLN A 11 34.06 20.53 9.65
N PHE A 12 33.59 19.39 9.11
CA PHE A 12 32.65 19.34 7.99
C PHE A 12 31.21 19.11 8.44
N VAL A 13 31.01 18.33 9.52
CA VAL A 13 29.70 17.97 10.07
C VAL A 13 29.68 18.32 11.56
N LEU A 14 29.34 19.58 11.85
CA LEU A 14 29.19 20.10 13.21
C LEU A 14 28.10 19.33 13.95
N GLY A 15 28.40 18.85 15.16
CA GLY A 15 27.46 18.10 16.00
C GLY A 15 27.46 16.58 15.76
N THR A 16 28.44 16.03 15.03
CA THR A 16 28.63 14.58 14.92
C THR A 16 28.83 13.95 16.31
N LEU A 17 27.86 13.14 16.76
CA LEU A 17 27.90 12.42 18.04
C LEU A 17 28.67 11.10 17.92
N ASP A 18 28.47 10.37 16.82
CA ASP A 18 29.11 9.09 16.53
C ASP A 18 29.54 9.02 15.05
N PHE A 19 30.60 8.27 14.75
CA PHE A 19 31.02 7.97 13.38
C PHE A 19 31.40 6.49 13.24
N ILE A 20 30.99 5.86 12.14
CA ILE A 20 31.25 4.44 11.86
C ILE A 20 32.19 4.34 10.66
N TRP A 21 33.28 3.57 10.80
CA TRP A 21 34.19 3.25 9.71
C TRP A 21 33.79 1.90 9.10
N ASN A 22 33.45 1.88 7.81
CA ASN A 22 33.20 0.67 7.03
C ASN A 22 34.30 0.43 5.99
N TYR A 23 34.53 -0.82 5.59
CA TYR A 23 35.47 -1.19 4.53
C TYR A 23 34.90 -2.32 3.66
N SER A 24 35.39 -2.47 2.43
CA SER A 24 35.09 -3.62 1.55
C SER A 24 36.38 -4.27 1.06
N GLU A 25 36.53 -5.58 1.25
CA GLU A 25 37.68 -6.35 0.77
C GLU A 25 37.21 -7.69 0.18
N SER A 26 37.86 -8.17 -0.88
CA SER A 26 37.60 -9.49 -1.47
C SER A 26 38.25 -10.60 -0.64
N GLY A 27 37.48 -11.36 0.13
CA GLY A 27 38.02 -12.36 1.06
C GLY A 27 38.23 -13.76 0.48
N TYR A 28 39.45 -14.30 0.57
CA TYR A 28 39.72 -15.74 0.49
C TYR A 28 39.61 -16.40 1.88
N GLY A 29 38.38 -16.63 2.33
CA GLY A 29 38.00 -17.77 3.18
C GLY A 29 38.75 -18.06 4.50
N LYS A 30 39.38 -17.10 5.19
CA LYS A 30 39.88 -17.29 6.57
C LYS A 30 39.75 -16.03 7.45
N GLY A 31 38.75 -16.03 8.35
CA GLY A 31 38.67 -15.11 9.51
C GLY A 31 38.26 -13.66 9.24
N ALA A 32 37.95 -12.91 10.31
CA ALA A 32 37.42 -11.54 10.26
C ALA A 32 38.33 -10.57 9.48
N LEU A 33 37.72 -9.85 8.54
CA LEU A 33 38.31 -9.09 7.44
C LEU A 33 38.95 -7.75 7.82
N ASP A 34 39.70 -7.60 8.91
CA ASP A 34 40.23 -6.28 9.31
C ASP A 34 41.56 -5.89 8.60
N GLY A 35 41.83 -6.40 7.40
CA GLY A 35 43.16 -6.44 6.78
C GLY A 35 43.84 -5.07 6.61
N ILE A 36 43.26 -4.22 5.76
CA ILE A 36 43.83 -2.91 5.41
C ILE A 36 43.61 -1.89 6.54
N GLY A 37 42.42 -1.86 7.14
CA GLY A 37 42.07 -0.94 8.22
C GLY A 37 42.91 -1.15 9.49
N ALA A 38 43.06 -2.39 9.94
CA ALA A 38 43.91 -2.70 11.10
C ALA A 38 45.39 -2.48 10.79
N PHE A 39 45.84 -2.70 9.55
CA PHE A 39 47.23 -2.41 9.16
C PHE A 39 47.52 -0.91 9.28
N LEU A 40 46.70 -0.04 8.68
CA LEU A 40 46.85 1.41 8.80
C LEU A 40 46.81 1.89 10.27
N LYS A 41 45.90 1.33 11.07
CA LYS A 41 45.83 1.62 12.51
C LYS A 41 47.11 1.23 13.24
N ARG A 42 47.58 -0.01 13.07
CA ARG A 42 48.79 -0.52 13.73
C ARG A 42 50.02 0.27 13.34
N THR A 43 50.16 0.63 12.06
CA THR A 43 51.25 1.48 11.60
C THR A 43 51.20 2.86 12.25
N ALA A 44 50.03 3.49 12.32
CA ALA A 44 49.87 4.78 13.02
C ALA A 44 50.21 4.68 14.51
N ASP A 45 49.72 3.64 15.20
CA ASP A 45 49.95 3.45 16.63
C ASP A 45 51.44 3.17 16.93
N GLN A 46 52.12 2.38 16.07
CA GLN A 46 53.55 2.12 16.19
C GLN A 46 54.39 3.39 16.00
N LEU A 47 54.05 4.22 15.02
CA LEU A 47 54.79 5.47 14.77
C LEU A 47 54.65 6.47 15.92
N VAL A 48 53.48 6.52 16.55
CA VAL A 48 53.28 7.30 17.79
C VAL A 48 54.12 6.74 18.93
N ALA A 49 54.20 5.41 19.09
CA ALA A 49 55.04 4.76 20.10
C ALA A 49 56.55 5.02 19.90
N GLU A 50 56.99 5.22 18.65
CA GLU A 50 58.37 5.59 18.29
C GLU A 50 58.65 7.10 18.44
N GLY A 51 57.70 7.89 18.94
CA GLY A 51 57.86 9.34 19.18
C GLY A 51 57.61 10.21 17.95
N LYS A 52 57.07 9.66 16.85
CA LYS A 52 56.68 10.40 15.64
C LYS A 52 55.19 10.72 15.71
N ASP A 53 54.84 11.87 16.29
CA ASP A 53 53.44 12.24 16.49
C ASP A 53 52.77 12.85 15.24
N ALA A 54 51.51 12.48 15.00
CA ALA A 54 50.66 12.98 13.93
C ALA A 54 49.55 13.85 14.52
N HIS A 55 49.84 15.13 14.75
CA HIS A 55 48.96 16.05 15.49
C HIS A 55 47.73 16.55 14.69
N ASN A 56 47.63 16.28 13.39
CA ASN A 56 46.46 16.64 12.57
C ASN A 56 46.21 15.65 11.43
N TYR A 57 45.02 15.71 10.81
CA TYR A 57 44.60 14.79 9.74
C TYR A 57 45.55 14.80 8.54
N ASN A 58 45.99 15.99 8.09
CA ASN A 58 46.89 16.10 6.95
C ASN A 58 48.24 15.42 7.22
N ARG A 59 48.78 15.57 8.44
CA ARG A 59 50.02 14.91 8.87
C ARG A 59 49.84 13.41 9.01
N LEU A 60 48.68 12.96 9.50
CA LEU A 60 48.34 11.54 9.56
C LEU A 60 48.33 10.92 8.15
N VAL A 61 47.70 11.57 7.17
CA VAL A 61 47.65 11.06 5.78
C VAL A 61 49.03 11.04 5.14
N SER A 62 49.87 12.08 5.34
CA SER A 62 51.24 12.07 4.80
C SER A 62 52.06 10.93 5.39
N VAL A 63 51.98 10.73 6.70
CA VAL A 63 52.74 9.69 7.42
C VAL A 63 52.29 8.28 7.02
N LEU A 64 50.99 8.06 6.85
CA LEU A 64 50.47 6.77 6.39
C LEU A 64 50.87 6.49 4.93
N THR A 65 50.83 7.51 4.06
CA THR A 65 51.27 7.37 2.67
C THR A 65 52.76 7.01 2.56
N GLU A 66 53.60 7.57 3.43
CA GLU A 66 55.04 7.29 3.45
C GLU A 66 55.38 5.88 3.97
N ASN A 67 54.65 5.40 4.98
CA ASN A 67 54.98 4.17 5.71
C ASN A 67 54.18 2.93 5.26
N CYS A 68 53.14 3.10 4.46
CA CYS A 68 52.30 2.02 3.94
C CYS A 68 52.40 1.91 2.42
N GLN A 69 53.60 1.59 1.91
CA GLN A 69 53.90 1.57 0.46
C GLN A 69 53.04 0.61 -0.39
N GLY A 70 52.34 -0.34 0.23
CA GLY A 70 51.39 -1.25 -0.43
C GLY A 70 49.93 -0.76 -0.47
N ILE A 71 49.63 0.42 0.08
CA ILE A 71 48.27 0.97 0.18
C ILE A 71 48.23 2.35 -0.48
N THR A 72 47.35 2.54 -1.46
CA THR A 72 47.12 3.86 -2.07
C THR A 72 45.99 4.59 -1.34
N ILE A 73 46.29 5.77 -0.80
CA ILE A 73 45.32 6.59 -0.07
C ILE A 73 44.82 7.71 -0.99
N TYR A 74 43.51 7.76 -1.23
CA TYR A 74 42.86 8.85 -1.97
C TYR A 74 42.15 9.78 -1.00
N ILE A 75 42.47 11.09 -1.06
CA ILE A 75 41.76 12.12 -0.31
C ILE A 75 40.67 12.70 -1.23
N TYR A 76 39.41 12.46 -0.88
CA TYR A 76 38.28 13.14 -1.52
C TYR A 76 37.93 14.37 -0.67
N SER A 77 38.17 15.57 -1.19
CA SER A 77 37.56 16.79 -0.65
C SER A 77 36.14 16.87 -1.18
N TYR A 78 35.13 16.79 -0.30
CA TYR A 78 33.78 17.26 -0.64
C TYR A 78 33.88 18.76 -0.89
N TYR A 79 34.02 19.16 -2.16
CA TYR A 79 33.70 20.52 -2.56
C TYR A 79 32.22 20.70 -2.27
N GLY A 80 31.88 21.63 -1.38
CA GLY A 80 30.50 21.91 -0.98
C GLY A 80 29.60 21.95 -2.20
N GLU A 81 28.61 21.07 -2.24
CA GLU A 81 27.64 21.03 -3.33
C GLU A 81 27.07 22.43 -3.48
N SER A 82 27.17 22.98 -4.70
CA SER A 82 26.46 24.20 -5.03
C SER A 82 24.99 24.00 -4.65
N CYS A 83 24.43 24.87 -3.79
CA CYS A 83 23.01 24.75 -3.45
C CYS A 83 22.18 24.72 -4.73
N THR A 84 21.51 23.60 -4.97
CA THR A 84 20.57 23.43 -6.08
C THR A 84 19.18 23.26 -5.53
N LEU A 85 18.24 24.08 -6.00
CA LEU A 85 16.85 23.98 -5.60
C LEU A 85 16.21 22.73 -6.24
N PRO A 86 15.39 21.96 -5.51
CA PRO A 86 14.68 20.81 -6.06
C PRO A 86 13.80 21.17 -7.26
N GLN A 87 13.69 20.26 -8.23
CA GLN A 87 12.87 20.47 -9.44
C GLN A 87 11.39 20.75 -9.16
N VAL A 88 10.86 20.24 -8.03
CA VAL A 88 9.47 20.47 -7.60
C VAL A 88 9.18 21.96 -7.36
N LEU A 89 10.20 22.74 -7.01
CA LEU A 89 10.06 24.18 -6.77
C LEU A 89 10.19 25.02 -8.04
N HIS A 90 10.71 24.45 -9.14
CA HIS A 90 11.03 25.21 -10.35
C HIS A 90 9.78 25.66 -11.09
N GLY A 91 9.87 26.82 -11.73
CA GLY A 91 8.81 27.37 -12.57
C GLY A 91 8.37 28.77 -12.18
N GLU A 92 7.22 29.17 -12.72
CA GLU A 92 6.61 30.48 -12.49
C GLU A 92 5.44 30.34 -11.51
N TRP A 93 5.46 31.16 -10.47
CA TRP A 93 4.51 31.15 -9.37
C TRP A 93 3.85 32.52 -9.24
N PHE A 94 2.58 32.52 -8.84
CA PHE A 94 1.78 33.69 -8.53
C PHE A 94 1.39 33.67 -7.05
N SER A 95 1.50 34.82 -6.39
CA SER A 95 1.00 35.02 -5.04
C SER A 95 0.41 36.41 -4.90
N ARG A 96 -0.52 36.56 -3.97
CA ARG A 96 -0.98 37.86 -3.51
C ARG A 96 -0.42 38.07 -2.10
N GLU A 97 0.38 39.10 -1.92
CA GLU A 97 1.04 39.41 -0.64
C GLU A 97 0.77 40.88 -0.31
N ASP A 98 0.27 41.16 0.89
CA ASP A 98 -0.09 42.51 1.36
C ASP A 98 -1.02 43.28 0.39
N GLY A 99 -1.93 42.56 -0.27
CA GLY A 99 -2.88 43.10 -1.25
C GLY A 99 -2.31 43.34 -2.65
N LEU A 100 -1.01 43.12 -2.87
CA LEU A 100 -0.32 43.30 -4.14
C LEU A 100 -0.06 41.96 -4.85
N ASN A 101 -0.05 42.02 -6.19
CA ASN A 101 0.20 40.86 -7.05
C ASN A 101 1.71 40.67 -7.25
N ASN A 102 2.21 39.49 -6.87
CA ASN A 102 3.61 39.12 -6.99
C ASN A 102 3.79 37.93 -7.95
N PHE A 103 4.83 38.03 -8.78
CA PHE A 103 5.22 36.98 -9.73
C PHE A 103 6.63 36.51 -9.39
N ILE A 104 6.75 35.23 -9.06
CA ILE A 104 8.00 34.64 -8.59
C ILE A 104 8.46 33.59 -9.59
N THR A 105 9.67 33.76 -10.12
CA THR A 105 10.35 32.71 -10.90
C THR A 105 11.36 32.00 -10.02
N VAL A 106 11.32 30.67 -10.02
CA VAL A 106 12.26 29.81 -9.29
C VAL A 106 13.07 29.00 -10.27
N ASP A 107 14.38 29.20 -10.24
CA ASP A 107 15.37 28.49 -11.04
C ASP A 107 16.11 27.44 -10.20
N SER A 108 16.99 26.66 -10.84
CA SER A 108 17.85 25.70 -10.14
C SER A 108 18.76 26.29 -9.06
N LYS A 109 19.06 27.61 -9.10
CA LYS A 109 20.04 28.26 -8.23
C LYS A 109 19.56 29.55 -7.57
N SER A 110 18.36 30.04 -7.88
CA SER A 110 17.89 31.33 -7.38
C SER A 110 16.37 31.42 -7.35
N ILE A 111 15.88 32.30 -6.48
CA ILE A 111 14.49 32.74 -6.45
C ILE A 111 14.47 34.23 -6.77
N GLN A 112 13.65 34.62 -7.74
CA GLN A 112 13.52 36.00 -8.21
C GLN A 112 13.24 36.96 -7.05
N GLU A 113 13.95 38.10 -7.02
CA GLU A 113 13.96 39.14 -5.96
C GLU A 113 14.59 38.75 -4.61
N ARG A 114 14.75 37.45 -4.30
CA ARG A 114 15.28 37.00 -2.99
C ARG A 114 16.75 36.55 -3.07
N GLY A 115 17.26 36.24 -4.27
CA GLY A 115 18.68 36.04 -4.54
C GLY A 115 19.06 34.59 -4.86
N ARG A 116 20.36 34.29 -4.77
CA ARG A 116 20.94 32.97 -5.08
C ARG A 116 20.94 32.06 -3.86
N CYS A 117 20.71 30.77 -4.08
CA CYS A 117 20.77 29.78 -3.01
C CYS A 117 22.20 29.58 -2.53
N ARG A 118 22.37 29.64 -1.21
CA ARG A 118 23.62 29.38 -0.53
C ARG A 118 23.60 28.06 0.23
N GLU A 119 22.51 27.79 0.94
CA GLU A 119 22.37 26.63 1.80
C GLU A 119 20.91 26.16 1.76
N LEU A 120 20.70 24.85 1.75
CA LEU A 120 19.40 24.19 1.71
C LEU A 120 19.37 23.12 2.79
N VAL A 121 18.40 23.19 3.69
CA VAL A 121 18.12 22.14 4.66
C VAL A 121 16.79 21.50 4.29
N ASN A 122 16.86 20.24 3.89
CA ASN A 122 15.69 19.38 3.68
C ASN A 122 15.39 18.67 5.00
N THR A 123 14.21 18.91 5.56
CA THR A 123 13.78 18.23 6.80
C THR A 123 12.96 16.98 6.48
N ASN A 124 12.01 17.11 5.57
CA ASN A 124 11.21 16.06 4.94
C ASN A 124 11.09 16.46 3.47
N ASN A 125 10.98 15.51 2.53
CA ASN A 125 10.96 15.80 1.08
C ASN A 125 9.89 16.80 0.57
N ASP A 126 9.03 17.30 1.46
CA ASP A 126 7.99 18.31 1.21
C ASP A 126 8.21 19.63 1.98
N ASN A 127 9.30 19.77 2.75
CA ASN A 127 9.58 20.93 3.60
C ASN A 127 11.05 21.34 3.54
N PHE A 128 11.28 22.45 2.86
CA PHE A 128 12.60 22.99 2.57
C PHE A 128 12.83 24.30 3.31
N THR A 129 13.97 24.42 4.00
CA THR A 129 14.45 25.69 4.54
C THR A 129 15.64 26.14 3.71
N ILE A 130 15.52 27.31 3.07
CA ILE A 130 16.42 27.80 2.04
C ILE A 130 17.02 29.11 2.53
N LEU A 131 18.35 29.20 2.53
CA LEU A 131 19.08 30.44 2.73
C LEU A 131 19.44 31.04 1.36
N LEU A 132 18.90 32.21 1.09
CA LEU A 132 19.14 32.97 -0.13
C LEU A 132 19.98 34.21 0.19
N GLN A 133 20.85 34.56 -0.76
CA GLN A 133 21.70 35.74 -0.68
C GLN A 133 21.46 36.64 -1.89
N ASN A 134 21.15 37.91 -1.62
CA ASN A 134 21.09 38.98 -2.61
C ASN A 134 22.02 40.11 -2.14
N ASP A 135 23.17 40.27 -2.79
CA ASP A 135 24.24 41.17 -2.35
C ASP A 135 24.66 40.93 -0.87
N ASN A 136 24.44 41.91 0.00
CA ASN A 136 24.72 41.83 1.45
C ASN A 136 23.52 41.36 2.28
N CYS A 137 22.38 41.14 1.63
CA CYS A 137 21.13 40.80 2.25
C CYS A 137 20.90 39.28 2.24
N TYR A 138 20.54 38.73 3.41
CA TYR A 138 20.18 37.33 3.55
C TYR A 138 18.68 37.18 3.82
N HIS A 139 18.05 36.26 3.08
CA HIS A 139 16.67 35.85 3.28
C HIS A 139 16.62 34.38 3.67
N CYS A 140 15.87 34.08 4.73
CA CYS A 140 15.48 32.71 5.00
C CYS A 140 14.03 32.49 4.55
N ILE A 141 13.85 31.50 3.68
CA ILE A 141 12.52 31.07 3.23
C ILE A 141 12.33 29.62 3.63
N ARG A 142 11.20 29.33 4.26
CA ARG A 142 10.74 27.96 4.46
C ARG A 142 9.56 27.70 3.53
N ILE A 143 9.71 26.72 2.63
CA ILE A 143 8.72 26.34 1.63
C ILE A 143 8.16 24.96 1.98
N LEU A 144 6.85 24.87 2.02
CA LEU A 144 6.07 23.65 2.19
C LEU A 144 5.45 23.31 0.84
N VAL A 145 5.84 22.16 0.28
CA VAL A 145 5.22 21.62 -0.93
C VAL A 145 3.89 21.00 -0.54
N ARG A 146 2.78 21.64 -0.92
CA ARG A 146 1.44 21.06 -0.73
C ARG A 146 1.10 20.13 -1.89
N THR A 147 1.29 20.61 -3.11
CA THR A 147 1.12 19.84 -4.35
C THR A 147 2.08 20.37 -5.42
N LEU A 148 2.15 19.70 -6.58
CA LEU A 148 2.95 20.19 -7.72
C LEU A 148 2.53 21.58 -8.22
N ASN A 149 1.31 22.03 -7.92
CA ASN A 149 0.78 23.31 -8.40
C ASN A 149 0.59 24.34 -7.27
N VAL A 150 0.83 23.96 -6.01
CA VAL A 150 0.58 24.80 -4.84
C VAL A 150 1.71 24.64 -3.82
N LEU A 151 2.37 25.74 -3.50
CA LEU A 151 3.36 25.83 -2.44
C LEU A 151 2.86 26.79 -1.36
N GLU A 152 3.32 26.61 -0.13
CA GLU A 152 3.15 27.59 0.93
C GLU A 152 4.52 28.02 1.45
N LYS A 153 4.71 29.31 1.72
CA LYS A 153 5.96 29.83 2.28
C LYS A 153 5.74 30.65 3.55
N ILE A 154 6.78 30.67 4.37
CA ILE A 154 7.06 31.75 5.33
C ILE A 154 8.48 32.23 5.09
N GLU A 155 8.69 33.53 5.21
CA GLU A 155 10.01 34.13 4.97
C GLU A 155 10.31 35.25 5.96
N THR A 156 11.60 35.45 6.19
CA THR A 156 12.13 36.63 6.87
C THR A 156 12.26 37.80 5.91
N GLY A 157 12.24 39.02 6.45
CA GLY A 157 12.72 40.20 5.72
C GLY A 157 14.23 40.11 5.42
N CYS A 158 14.77 41.18 4.86
CA CYS A 158 16.20 41.31 4.60
C CYS A 158 17.00 41.36 5.91
N ILE A 159 17.94 40.43 6.10
CA ILE A 159 18.82 40.40 7.28
C ILE A 159 20.26 40.68 6.84
N ASN A 160 20.87 41.72 7.40
CA ASN A 160 22.28 42.04 7.22
C ASN A 160 23.07 41.52 8.43
N LEU A 161 24.08 40.67 8.19
CA LEU A 161 24.96 40.16 9.25
C LEU A 161 26.30 40.89 9.20
N GLU A 162 26.62 41.64 10.26
CA GLU A 162 27.86 42.42 10.34
C GLU A 162 29.06 41.61 10.86
N SER A 163 28.85 40.66 11.79
CA SER A 163 29.94 39.94 12.49
C SER A 163 29.77 38.41 12.57
N GLU A 164 28.59 37.87 12.28
CA GLU A 164 28.29 36.43 12.39
C GLU A 164 28.38 35.76 11.00
N LYS A 165 28.92 34.54 10.92
CA LYS A 165 28.92 33.79 9.65
C LYS A 165 27.47 33.47 9.25
N PRO A 166 27.05 33.81 8.02
CA PRO A 166 25.71 33.49 7.52
C PRO A 166 25.56 31.98 7.37
N SER A 167 24.60 31.41 8.09
CA SER A 167 24.17 30.02 8.01
C SER A 167 22.66 29.95 8.15
N VAL A 168 22.06 28.82 7.79
CA VAL A 168 20.63 28.58 8.02
C VAL A 168 20.28 28.80 9.50
N TYR A 169 21.11 28.37 10.44
CA TYR A 169 20.85 28.55 11.87
C TYR A 169 20.87 30.04 12.30
N SER A 170 21.82 30.85 11.81
CA SER A 170 21.95 32.24 12.23
C SER A 170 20.89 33.17 11.62
N VAL A 171 20.46 32.89 10.38
CA VAL A 171 19.47 33.72 9.67
C VAL A 171 18.04 33.24 9.96
N CYS A 172 17.78 31.93 9.85
CA CYS A 172 16.43 31.37 9.98
C CYS A 172 15.91 31.35 11.42
N LYS A 173 16.72 31.65 12.45
CA LYS A 173 16.24 31.85 13.82
C LYS A 173 15.20 32.98 13.94
N HIS A 174 15.19 33.91 12.99
CA HIS A 174 14.25 35.04 12.93
C HIS A 174 12.96 34.70 12.17
N LEU A 175 12.79 33.48 11.69
CA LEU A 175 11.57 33.02 11.05
C LEU A 175 10.48 32.88 12.12
N ASP A 176 9.43 33.70 12.05
CA ASP A 176 8.30 33.60 12.96
C ASP A 176 7.39 32.42 12.57
N PRO A 177 7.30 31.35 13.38
CA PRO A 177 6.44 30.21 13.09
C PRO A 177 4.94 30.53 13.22
N HIS A 178 4.57 31.66 13.84
CA HIS A 178 3.19 32.11 13.99
C HIS A 178 2.74 33.03 12.85
N LYS A 179 3.65 33.43 11.97
CA LYS A 179 3.32 34.21 10.78
C LYS A 179 2.42 33.39 9.85
N GLU A 180 1.43 34.04 9.25
CA GLU A 180 0.56 33.38 8.29
C GLU A 180 1.34 32.90 7.07
N LEU A 181 1.01 31.69 6.61
CA LEU A 181 1.61 31.08 5.42
C LEU A 181 1.09 31.80 4.18
N ILE A 182 1.99 32.18 3.28
CA ILE A 182 1.64 32.76 1.99
C ILE A 182 1.56 31.64 0.96
N THR A 183 0.46 31.56 0.22
CA THR A 183 0.26 30.54 -0.82
C THR A 183 0.79 31.02 -2.17
N TRP A 184 1.51 30.13 -2.86
CA TRP A 184 2.02 30.30 -4.21
C TRP A 184 1.30 29.31 -5.15
N PHE A 185 0.72 29.83 -6.23
CA PHE A 185 0.04 29.04 -7.26
C PHE A 185 0.88 28.96 -8.52
N SER A 186 1.00 27.78 -9.12
CA SER A 186 1.71 27.62 -10.39
C SER A 186 0.96 28.34 -11.51
N LYS A 187 1.67 29.18 -12.27
CA LYS A 187 1.10 29.90 -13.42
C LYS A 187 0.75 28.98 -14.60
N ASN A 188 1.47 27.86 -14.71
CA ASN A 188 1.29 26.83 -15.73
C ASN A 188 0.98 25.49 -15.06
N PRO A 189 -0.20 25.34 -14.45
CA PRO A 189 -0.48 24.19 -13.60
C PRO A 189 -0.68 22.91 -14.43
N THR A 190 -0.17 21.81 -13.90
CA THR A 190 -0.49 20.47 -14.38
C THR A 190 -1.89 20.09 -13.92
N LEU A 191 -2.73 19.58 -14.83
CA LEU A 191 -4.11 19.27 -14.49
C LEU A 191 -4.18 18.11 -13.48
N LYS A 192 -4.83 18.34 -12.33
CA LYS A 192 -5.06 17.33 -11.28
C LYS A 192 -6.53 16.91 -11.24
N ASN A 193 -6.78 15.68 -10.82
CA ASN A 193 -8.11 15.13 -10.68
C ASN A 193 -8.80 15.72 -9.44
N CYS A 194 -10.03 16.22 -9.59
CA CYS A 194 -10.81 16.84 -8.54
C CYS A 194 -11.42 15.86 -7.52
N ARG A 195 -11.33 14.54 -7.76
CA ARG A 195 -11.99 13.52 -6.94
C ARG A 195 -11.62 13.58 -5.46
N SER A 196 -10.36 13.86 -5.14
CA SER A 196 -9.90 13.98 -3.75
C SER A 196 -10.38 15.27 -3.09
N SER A 197 -10.67 16.32 -3.87
CA SER A 197 -11.15 17.62 -3.40
C SER A 197 -12.67 17.62 -3.13
N LEU A 198 -13.47 17.39 -4.17
CA LEU A 198 -14.93 17.40 -4.10
C LEU A 198 -15.51 16.45 -5.15
N GLU A 199 -16.38 15.53 -4.72
CA GLU A 199 -17.05 14.55 -5.60
C GLU A 199 -18.55 14.54 -5.25
N GLY A 200 -19.42 14.82 -6.22
CA GLY A 200 -20.86 14.84 -6.03
C GLY A 200 -21.61 15.92 -6.83
N VAL A 201 -22.94 15.80 -6.84
CA VAL A 201 -23.85 16.90 -7.17
C VAL A 201 -24.41 17.45 -5.87
N TRP A 202 -24.18 18.73 -5.65
CA TRP A 202 -24.59 19.41 -4.43
C TRP A 202 -25.49 20.57 -4.79
N LYS A 203 -26.60 20.73 -4.06
CA LYS A 203 -27.27 22.02 -3.99
C LYS A 203 -26.58 22.84 -2.91
N PHE A 204 -26.41 24.14 -3.14
CA PHE A 204 -25.78 24.98 -2.15
C PHE A 204 -26.54 26.27 -1.93
N ALA A 205 -26.54 26.74 -0.68
CA ALA A 205 -26.80 28.13 -0.35
C ALA A 205 -25.47 28.82 -0.12
N TYR A 206 -25.34 30.08 -0.49
CA TYR A 206 -24.10 30.84 -0.31
C TYR A 206 -24.34 32.16 0.42
N GLN A 207 -23.31 32.60 1.13
CA GLN A 207 -23.27 33.89 1.82
C GLN A 207 -21.91 34.52 1.54
N ASN A 208 -21.90 35.79 1.16
CA ASN A 208 -20.67 36.58 1.08
C ASN A 208 -20.70 37.65 2.16
N GLN A 209 -19.78 37.55 3.12
CA GLN A 209 -19.76 38.43 4.30
C GLN A 209 -19.53 39.92 3.96
N PHE A 210 -18.96 40.21 2.79
CA PHE A 210 -18.62 41.57 2.37
C PHE A 210 -19.69 42.21 1.47
N LEU A 211 -20.58 41.42 0.88
CA LEU A 211 -21.57 41.90 -0.08
C LEU A 211 -22.97 42.03 0.51
N PHE A 212 -23.42 41.07 1.33
CA PHE A 212 -24.78 41.09 1.86
C PHE A 212 -24.92 40.32 3.18
N THR A 213 -26.02 40.56 3.89
CA THR A 213 -26.37 39.86 5.13
C THR A 213 -27.40 38.76 4.86
N GLY A 214 -27.23 37.59 5.48
CA GLY A 214 -28.08 36.42 5.28
C GLY A 214 -27.51 35.40 4.29
N GLU A 215 -28.27 34.34 4.02
CA GLU A 215 -27.89 33.27 3.08
C GLU A 215 -28.78 33.32 1.84
N CYS A 216 -28.18 33.32 0.65
CA CYS A 216 -28.88 33.15 -0.61
C CYS A 216 -29.07 31.67 -0.90
N LYS A 217 -30.33 31.21 -0.88
CA LYS A 217 -30.72 29.83 -1.16
C LYS A 217 -31.66 29.76 -2.36
N HIS A 218 -31.16 29.27 -3.48
CA HIS A 218 -31.93 29.09 -4.71
C HIS A 218 -31.98 27.60 -5.12
N PRO A 219 -33.13 27.05 -5.57
CA PRO A 219 -33.28 25.63 -5.88
C PRO A 219 -32.44 25.13 -7.07
N GLU A 220 -32.05 26.04 -7.96
CA GLU A 220 -31.21 25.76 -9.14
C GLU A 220 -29.71 26.02 -8.91
N ALA A 221 -29.31 26.56 -7.75
CA ALA A 221 -27.90 26.72 -7.43
C ALA A 221 -27.29 25.34 -7.14
N ASN A 222 -26.28 24.95 -7.92
CA ASN A 222 -25.67 23.63 -7.80
C ASN A 222 -24.17 23.59 -8.10
N ILE A 223 -23.49 22.61 -7.50
CA ILE A 223 -22.12 22.23 -7.82
C ILE A 223 -22.20 20.86 -8.49
N THR A 224 -21.57 20.72 -9.65
CA THR A 224 -21.48 19.47 -10.40
C THR A 224 -20.02 19.07 -10.51
N ALA A 225 -19.57 18.21 -9.59
CA ALA A 225 -18.20 17.70 -9.50
C ALA A 225 -18.20 16.18 -9.72
N CYS A 226 -18.55 15.77 -10.94
CA CYS A 226 -18.81 14.37 -11.27
C CYS A 226 -17.78 13.77 -12.19
N GLN A 227 -17.70 12.44 -12.12
CA GLN A 227 -16.79 11.74 -12.99
C GLN A 227 -17.32 11.69 -14.41
N THR A 228 -16.62 12.25 -15.39
CA THR A 228 -16.92 12.00 -16.80
C THR A 228 -16.39 10.61 -17.16
N PRO A 229 -17.26 9.66 -17.53
CA PRO A 229 -16.82 8.34 -17.95
C PRO A 229 -15.94 8.46 -19.19
N GLY A 230 -14.78 7.82 -19.15
CA GLY A 230 -13.67 8.14 -20.05
C GLY A 230 -14.01 8.00 -21.54
N SER A 231 -13.61 8.99 -22.32
CA SER A 231 -13.26 8.76 -23.73
C SER A 231 -11.91 8.03 -23.79
N GLN A 232 -11.54 7.56 -24.98
CA GLN A 232 -10.32 6.78 -25.28
C GLN A 232 -8.99 7.48 -24.85
N PHE A 233 -9.06 8.72 -24.37
CA PHE A 233 -7.92 9.61 -24.10
C PHE A 233 -7.71 9.98 -22.61
N TYR A 234 -8.33 9.28 -21.64
CA TYR A 234 -8.03 9.45 -20.20
C TYR A 234 -8.17 10.87 -19.63
N ILE A 235 -9.18 11.65 -20.04
CA ILE A 235 -9.44 12.95 -19.39
C ILE A 235 -10.23 12.70 -18.09
N GLN A 236 -9.54 12.74 -16.96
CA GLN A 236 -10.04 12.39 -15.62
C GLN A 236 -10.46 13.63 -14.81
N ASN A 237 -11.71 14.08 -14.83
CA ASN A 237 -12.30 15.03 -13.86
C ASN A 237 -11.38 16.14 -13.36
N GLN A 238 -10.73 16.83 -14.29
CA GLN A 238 -9.77 17.88 -13.96
C GLN A 238 -10.46 19.20 -13.63
N GLN A 239 -11.78 19.23 -13.75
CA GLN A 239 -12.61 20.41 -13.57
C GLN A 239 -14.00 20.05 -13.03
N TYR A 240 -14.61 20.99 -12.34
CA TYR A 240 -16.01 20.93 -11.93
C TYR A 240 -16.70 22.26 -12.18
N LEU A 241 -18.04 22.22 -12.23
CA LEU A 241 -18.89 23.39 -12.49
C LEU A 241 -19.58 23.82 -11.20
N MET A 242 -19.68 25.13 -10.98
CA MET A 242 -20.46 25.73 -9.91
C MET A 242 -21.37 26.81 -10.50
N ASN A 243 -22.67 26.63 -10.30
CA ASN A 243 -23.71 27.52 -10.82
C ASN A 243 -24.31 28.33 -9.68
N TYR A 244 -24.01 29.63 -9.68
CA TYR A 244 -24.63 30.62 -8.81
C TYR A 244 -25.93 31.13 -9.42
N ARG A 245 -26.88 31.47 -8.56
CA ARG A 245 -28.19 31.98 -8.95
C ARG A 245 -28.55 33.22 -8.14
N HIS A 246 -29.19 34.19 -8.79
CA HIS A 246 -29.75 35.35 -8.12
C HIS A 246 -30.86 34.93 -7.13
N CYS A 247 -30.90 35.55 -5.94
CA CYS A 247 -31.94 35.35 -4.94
C CYS A 247 -32.86 36.58 -4.85
N ASP A 248 -34.17 36.33 -4.92
CA ASP A 248 -35.18 37.37 -4.74
C ASP A 248 -35.02 38.06 -3.38
N GLY A 249 -34.87 39.38 -3.40
CA GLY A 249 -34.71 40.21 -2.20
C GLY A 249 -33.26 40.51 -1.79
N VAL A 250 -32.26 40.04 -2.54
CA VAL A 250 -30.84 40.36 -2.31
C VAL A 250 -30.20 40.84 -3.62
N ALA A 251 -30.15 42.17 -3.81
CA ALA A 251 -29.74 42.79 -5.08
C ALA A 251 -28.29 42.46 -5.49
N GLU A 252 -27.43 42.17 -4.51
CA GLU A 252 -26.01 41.90 -4.69
C GLU A 252 -25.71 40.47 -5.16
N THR A 253 -26.73 39.60 -5.23
CA THR A 253 -26.59 38.23 -5.76
C THR A 253 -26.65 38.23 -7.29
N GLN A 254 -25.97 37.31 -7.96
CA GLN A 254 -25.86 37.28 -9.43
C GLN A 254 -25.95 35.85 -9.96
N ASP A 255 -26.49 35.71 -11.17
CA ASP A 255 -26.40 34.48 -11.95
C ASP A 255 -25.01 34.36 -12.56
N ALA A 256 -24.27 33.31 -12.21
CA ALA A 256 -22.93 33.07 -12.74
C ALA A 256 -22.63 31.58 -12.86
N GLU A 257 -22.03 31.18 -13.98
CA GLU A 257 -21.49 29.83 -14.19
C GLU A 257 -19.96 29.89 -14.08
N VAL A 258 -19.42 29.22 -13.06
CA VAL A 258 -17.98 29.19 -12.77
C VAL A 258 -17.42 27.80 -12.99
N GLN A 259 -16.37 27.72 -13.81
CA GLN A 259 -15.69 26.48 -14.14
C GLN A 259 -14.32 26.44 -13.48
N TYR A 260 -14.17 25.58 -12.47
CA TYR A 260 -12.96 25.45 -11.68
C TYR A 260 -12.13 24.27 -12.16
N LYS A 261 -10.84 24.51 -12.44
CA LYS A 261 -9.82 23.47 -12.68
C LYS A 261 -9.09 23.17 -11.39
N CYS A 262 -8.91 21.90 -11.06
CA CYS A 262 -8.27 21.51 -9.79
C CYS A 262 -6.75 21.58 -9.87
N LEU A 263 -6.15 22.27 -8.90
CA LEU A 263 -4.70 22.38 -8.74
C LEU A 263 -4.16 21.35 -7.75
N GLY A 264 -5.00 20.93 -6.80
CA GLY A 264 -4.75 19.84 -5.86
C GLY A 264 -5.27 20.15 -4.45
N ASP A 265 -5.12 19.20 -3.53
CA ASP A 265 -5.65 19.25 -2.17
C ASP A 265 -4.66 18.74 -1.11
N TRP A 266 -4.82 19.20 0.13
CA TRP A 266 -3.98 18.81 1.27
C TRP A 266 -4.76 18.95 2.60
N TYR A 267 -4.24 18.34 3.66
CA TYR A 267 -4.87 18.34 4.98
C TYR A 267 -3.99 19.05 6.02
N ILE A 268 -4.61 19.84 6.88
CA ILE A 268 -3.98 20.44 8.07
C ILE A 268 -4.85 20.08 9.27
N GLY A 269 -4.42 19.06 10.03
CA GLY A 269 -5.24 18.50 11.11
C GLY A 269 -6.56 17.96 10.58
N LYS A 270 -7.69 18.55 11.00
CA LYS A 270 -9.05 18.18 10.56
C LYS A 270 -9.54 18.96 9.34
N ASN A 271 -8.80 19.98 8.92
CA ASN A 271 -9.19 20.87 7.84
C ASN A 271 -8.66 20.32 6.52
N HIS A 272 -9.53 20.24 5.52
CA HIS A 272 -9.23 19.84 4.16
C HIS A 272 -9.23 21.07 3.27
N TYR A 273 -8.06 21.38 2.71
CA TYR A 273 -7.86 22.50 1.81
C TYR A 273 -7.71 22.00 0.38
N TRP A 274 -8.29 22.71 -0.57
CA TRP A 274 -7.97 22.51 -1.98
C TRP A 274 -7.95 23.82 -2.74
N ALA A 275 -7.13 23.84 -3.78
CA ALA A 275 -6.93 25.00 -4.63
C ALA A 275 -7.46 24.73 -6.03
N VAL A 276 -8.04 25.78 -6.62
CA VAL A 276 -8.60 25.73 -7.96
C VAL A 276 -8.26 26.98 -8.76
N LEU A 277 -8.35 26.84 -10.08
CA LEU A 277 -8.18 27.91 -11.05
C LEU A 277 -9.46 28.07 -11.88
N ASN A 278 -10.09 29.24 -11.80
CA ASN A 278 -11.14 29.65 -12.73
C ASN A 278 -10.50 30.13 -14.04
N ALA A 279 -10.51 29.27 -15.05
CA ALA A 279 -9.90 29.58 -16.35
C ALA A 279 -10.64 30.64 -17.17
N ARG A 280 -11.87 31.02 -16.78
CA ARG A 280 -12.66 32.06 -17.44
C ARG A 280 -12.48 33.45 -16.82
N GLU A 281 -11.85 33.53 -15.63
CA GLU A 281 -11.57 34.82 -14.99
C GLU A 281 -10.30 35.45 -15.58
N SER A 282 -10.40 36.73 -15.93
CA SER A 282 -9.31 37.52 -16.51
C SER A 282 -8.37 38.09 -15.46
N ARG A 283 -8.91 38.40 -14.27
CA ARG A 283 -8.16 38.98 -13.14
C ARG A 283 -7.47 37.85 -12.37
N ILE A 284 -6.15 37.77 -12.50
CA ILE A 284 -5.35 36.69 -11.92
C ILE A 284 -5.52 36.54 -10.40
N GLU A 285 -5.71 37.66 -9.69
CA GLU A 285 -5.93 37.71 -8.24
C GLU A 285 -7.25 37.09 -7.77
N GLU A 286 -8.24 36.97 -8.67
CA GLU A 286 -9.53 36.31 -8.42
C GLU A 286 -9.66 34.97 -9.15
N ALA A 287 -8.78 34.69 -10.11
CA ALA A 287 -8.77 33.44 -10.86
C ALA A 287 -8.37 32.25 -9.98
N TYR A 288 -7.43 32.43 -9.06
CA TYR A 288 -7.06 31.40 -8.08
C TYR A 288 -7.93 31.50 -6.84
N ARG A 289 -8.48 30.37 -6.41
CA ARG A 289 -9.34 30.27 -5.23
C ARG A 289 -8.93 29.10 -4.37
N CYS A 290 -9.06 29.27 -3.07
CA CYS A 290 -8.90 28.21 -2.09
C CYS A 290 -10.26 27.87 -1.49
N PHE A 291 -10.41 26.61 -1.13
CA PHE A 291 -11.57 26.09 -0.45
C PHE A 291 -11.11 25.39 0.83
N LEU A 292 -11.96 25.46 1.85
CA LEU A 292 -11.74 24.84 3.14
C LEU A 292 -13.01 24.12 3.59
N ALA A 293 -12.91 22.81 3.76
CA ALA A 293 -13.90 21.99 4.44
C ALA A 293 -13.35 21.47 5.76
N ASN A 294 -14.23 21.20 6.73
CA ASN A 294 -13.83 20.56 7.97
C ASN A 294 -14.32 19.11 7.99
N ARG A 295 -13.48 18.20 8.49
CA ARG A 295 -13.83 16.77 8.55
C ARG A 295 -14.99 16.44 9.49
N ASP A 296 -15.22 17.24 10.53
CA ASP A 296 -16.31 17.05 11.48
C ASP A 296 -17.62 17.72 11.01
N ASP A 297 -17.55 18.58 9.98
CA ASP A 297 -18.69 19.36 9.45
C ASP A 297 -18.72 19.28 7.92
N ASP A 298 -19.42 18.27 7.40
CA ASP A 298 -19.50 17.97 5.97
C ASP A 298 -20.48 18.89 5.21
N PHE A 299 -21.21 19.78 5.90
CA PHE A 299 -22.22 20.64 5.28
C PHE A 299 -21.70 22.02 4.91
N PHE A 300 -20.64 22.50 5.56
CA PHE A 300 -20.12 23.84 5.31
C PHE A 300 -18.77 23.81 4.60
N ILE A 301 -18.65 24.66 3.57
CA ILE A 301 -17.40 24.92 2.87
C ILE A 301 -17.16 26.42 2.87
N SER A 302 -15.92 26.81 3.13
CA SER A 302 -15.47 28.18 3.08
C SER A 302 -14.63 28.40 1.83
N VAL A 303 -14.84 29.52 1.13
CA VAL A 303 -14.18 29.85 -0.13
C VAL A 303 -13.49 31.22 -0.01
N SER A 304 -12.26 31.32 -0.53
CA SER A 304 -11.53 32.59 -0.56
C SER A 304 -12.10 33.50 -1.64
N ILE A 305 -12.01 34.82 -1.46
CA ILE A 305 -12.37 35.80 -2.53
C ILE A 305 -11.20 36.03 -3.48
N THR A 306 -9.99 35.79 -3.00
CA THR A 306 -8.72 36.12 -3.65
C THR A 306 -7.80 34.91 -3.61
N ALA A 307 -6.66 35.00 -4.28
CA ALA A 307 -5.58 34.01 -4.28
C ALA A 307 -4.83 33.91 -2.93
N GLU A 308 -5.56 33.82 -1.81
CA GLU A 308 -5.04 33.87 -0.44
C GLU A 308 -5.72 32.80 0.43
N CYS A 309 -5.10 31.62 0.58
CA CYS A 309 -5.69 30.53 1.37
C CYS A 309 -5.65 30.81 2.89
N ASN A 310 -4.73 31.64 3.36
CA ASN A 310 -4.58 32.04 4.77
C ASN A 310 -5.80 32.78 5.35
N THR A 311 -6.64 33.36 4.48
CA THR A 311 -7.92 33.98 4.87
C THR A 311 -8.93 32.96 5.40
N LEU A 312 -8.76 31.67 5.08
CA LEU A 312 -9.66 30.58 5.46
C LEU A 312 -9.24 29.97 6.80
N LYS A 313 -9.82 30.47 7.89
CA LYS A 313 -9.57 29.94 9.25
C LYS A 313 -10.45 28.74 9.59
N THR A 314 -11.74 28.79 9.24
CA THR A 314 -12.73 27.74 9.52
C THR A 314 -13.69 27.57 8.35
N ALA A 315 -14.32 26.39 8.26
CA ALA A 315 -15.30 26.07 7.22
C ALA A 315 -16.58 26.95 7.27
N GLN A 316 -16.89 27.53 8.43
CA GLN A 316 -18.05 28.41 8.61
C GLN A 316 -17.69 29.91 8.62
N GLY A 317 -16.43 30.27 8.86
CA GLY A 317 -16.03 31.63 9.19
C GLY A 317 -15.31 32.39 8.09
N GLY A 318 -15.26 31.90 6.85
CA GLY A 318 -14.51 32.59 5.79
C GLY A 318 -15.34 33.56 4.94
N PRO A 319 -14.65 34.25 4.01
CA PRO A 319 -15.19 35.33 3.18
C PRO A 319 -16.50 34.98 2.47
N GLU A 320 -16.50 33.83 1.81
CA GLU A 320 -17.68 33.22 1.21
C GLU A 320 -17.91 31.87 1.90
N ARG A 321 -19.15 31.66 2.34
CA ARG A 321 -19.57 30.42 2.99
C ARG A 321 -20.62 29.74 2.13
N LEU A 322 -20.42 28.45 1.89
CA LEU A 322 -21.33 27.56 1.20
C LEU A 322 -21.94 26.58 2.20
N HIS A 323 -23.25 26.43 2.16
CA HIS A 323 -23.99 25.40 2.88
C HIS A 323 -24.51 24.38 1.87
N LEU A 324 -23.92 23.19 1.88
CA LEU A 324 -24.18 22.12 0.94
C LEU A 324 -25.31 21.19 1.38
N THR A 325 -26.06 20.71 0.39
CA THR A 325 -27.04 19.64 0.53
C THR A 325 -26.84 18.64 -0.62
N PRO A 326 -26.51 17.36 -0.34
CA PRO A 326 -26.26 16.38 -1.39
C PRO A 326 -27.54 16.10 -2.16
N VAL A 327 -27.44 16.04 -3.49
CA VAL A 327 -28.54 15.57 -4.33
C VAL A 327 -28.55 14.04 -4.29
N LYS A 328 -29.72 13.45 -4.02
CA LYS A 328 -29.86 11.98 -4.03
C LYS A 328 -29.76 11.46 -5.46
N ALA A 329 -29.02 10.36 -5.64
CA ALA A 329 -28.89 9.70 -6.93
C ALA A 329 -30.25 9.16 -7.43
N GLU A 330 -30.44 9.15 -8.75
CA GLU A 330 -31.65 8.68 -9.42
C GLU A 330 -31.91 7.20 -9.13
N TYR A 331 -33.10 6.83 -8.65
CA TYR A 331 -33.44 5.43 -8.37
C TYR A 331 -33.40 4.57 -9.65
N VAL A 332 -32.60 3.51 -9.64
CA VAL A 332 -32.53 2.53 -10.73
C VAL A 332 -33.19 1.22 -10.28
N PRO A 333 -34.29 0.76 -10.92
CA PRO A 333 -34.91 -0.51 -10.56
C PRO A 333 -34.03 -1.70 -11.00
N PRO A 334 -33.91 -2.76 -10.18
CA PRO A 334 -33.17 -3.95 -10.57
C PRO A 334 -33.89 -4.72 -11.67
N ARG A 335 -33.12 -5.22 -12.65
CA ARG A 335 -33.61 -5.97 -13.82
C ARG A 335 -33.13 -7.43 -13.85
N CYS A 336 -32.14 -7.78 -13.02
CA CYS A 336 -31.67 -9.15 -12.86
C CYS A 336 -31.45 -9.53 -11.39
N LYS A 337 -31.14 -10.80 -11.15
CA LYS A 337 -30.78 -11.33 -9.83
C LYS A 337 -29.40 -11.98 -9.85
N PHE A 338 -28.69 -11.87 -8.73
CA PHE A 338 -27.47 -12.61 -8.45
C PHE A 338 -27.78 -14.06 -8.08
N ASP A 339 -26.78 -14.93 -8.22
CA ASP A 339 -26.91 -16.32 -7.79
C ASP A 339 -27.02 -16.41 -6.26
N ASP A 340 -27.83 -17.36 -5.77
CA ASP A 340 -28.06 -17.54 -4.33
C ASP A 340 -26.75 -17.80 -3.56
N ASN A 341 -25.78 -18.45 -4.20
CA ASN A 341 -24.45 -18.71 -3.65
C ASN A 341 -23.63 -17.44 -3.37
N PHE A 342 -23.98 -16.30 -3.98
CA PHE A 342 -23.29 -15.03 -3.73
C PHE A 342 -23.87 -14.28 -2.54
N THR A 343 -25.06 -14.64 -2.07
CA THR A 343 -25.72 -13.90 -1.01
C THR A 343 -24.98 -14.03 0.33
N GLY A 344 -24.84 -12.91 1.04
CA GLY A 344 -24.15 -12.86 2.32
C GLY A 344 -23.23 -11.64 2.47
N ILE A 345 -22.45 -11.65 3.55
CA ILE A 345 -21.48 -10.60 3.88
C ILE A 345 -20.08 -11.11 3.56
N TRP A 346 -19.37 -10.32 2.76
CA TRP A 346 -18.05 -10.60 2.23
C TRP A 346 -17.08 -9.48 2.60
N ILE A 347 -15.80 -9.77 2.51
CA ILE A 347 -14.69 -8.83 2.69
C ILE A 347 -13.97 -8.73 1.35
N ASN A 348 -13.76 -7.50 0.89
CA ASN A 348 -13.07 -7.22 -0.35
C ASN A 348 -11.59 -6.93 -0.11
N THR A 349 -10.72 -7.83 -0.55
CA THR A 349 -9.27 -7.68 -0.40
C THR A 349 -8.67 -6.62 -1.32
N ALA A 350 -9.44 -6.07 -2.28
CA ALA A 350 -8.96 -5.03 -3.19
C ALA A 350 -9.01 -3.61 -2.60
N ASN A 351 -9.80 -3.39 -1.55
CA ASN A 351 -10.05 -2.07 -0.98
C ASN A 351 -10.07 -2.13 0.55
N PHE A 352 -8.93 -1.92 1.22
CA PHE A 352 -8.80 -1.83 2.70
C PHE A 352 -9.73 -2.76 3.50
N ASP A 353 -9.88 -4.02 3.05
CA ASP A 353 -10.80 -5.02 3.62
C ASP A 353 -12.24 -4.51 3.83
N ALA A 354 -12.77 -3.83 2.81
CA ALA A 354 -14.12 -3.28 2.76
C ALA A 354 -15.17 -4.37 2.95
N GLU A 355 -16.22 -4.06 3.70
CA GLU A 355 -17.36 -4.95 3.86
C GLU A 355 -18.27 -4.87 2.62
N VAL A 356 -18.62 -6.01 2.07
CA VAL A 356 -19.46 -6.14 0.88
C VAL A 356 -20.67 -6.99 1.21
N THR A 357 -21.84 -6.37 1.26
CA THR A 357 -23.11 -7.07 1.43
C THR A 357 -23.72 -7.35 0.06
N ILE A 358 -23.91 -8.62 -0.26
CA ILE A 358 -24.56 -9.06 -1.50
C ILE A 358 -25.94 -9.59 -1.17
N ASN A 359 -26.96 -8.88 -1.64
CA ASN A 359 -28.35 -9.31 -1.65
C ASN A 359 -28.71 -9.92 -3.01
N ALA A 360 -29.94 -10.39 -3.19
CA ALA A 360 -30.39 -10.99 -4.45
C ALA A 360 -30.30 -10.05 -5.67
N THR A 361 -30.30 -8.72 -5.47
CA THR A 361 -30.35 -7.71 -6.55
C THR A 361 -29.36 -6.57 -6.39
N HIS A 362 -28.76 -6.41 -5.22
CA HIS A 362 -27.88 -5.29 -4.88
C HIS A 362 -26.57 -5.81 -4.29
N ILE A 363 -25.48 -5.13 -4.62
CA ILE A 363 -24.19 -5.25 -3.94
C ILE A 363 -23.92 -3.90 -3.29
N VAL A 364 -23.66 -3.91 -1.99
CA VAL A 364 -23.36 -2.72 -1.20
C VAL A 364 -21.95 -2.88 -0.66
N GLU A 365 -21.04 -2.01 -1.10
CA GLU A 365 -19.63 -2.00 -0.68
C GLU A 365 -19.40 -0.82 0.24
N GLN A 366 -19.04 -1.09 1.49
CA GLN A 366 -18.78 -0.11 2.53
C GLN A 366 -17.33 -0.15 2.97
N TRP A 367 -16.66 1.00 3.00
CA TRP A 367 -15.27 1.10 3.42
C TRP A 367 -15.01 2.36 4.24
N LYS A 368 -13.98 2.29 5.07
CA LYS A 368 -13.54 3.38 5.93
C LYS A 368 -12.21 3.92 5.41
N PRO A 369 -12.20 4.97 4.57
CA PRO A 369 -10.95 5.59 4.17
C PRO A 369 -10.20 6.19 5.36
N ASP A 370 -10.92 6.64 6.39
CA ASP A 370 -10.36 7.20 7.63
C ASP A 370 -11.19 6.80 8.86
N GLN A 371 -10.64 6.97 10.08
CA GLN A 371 -11.29 6.61 11.37
C GLN A 371 -12.67 7.24 11.68
N GLY A 372 -13.19 8.12 10.82
CA GLY A 372 -14.45 8.83 11.09
C GLY A 372 -15.40 8.95 9.90
N ARG A 373 -15.09 8.35 8.74
CA ARG A 373 -15.96 8.39 7.56
C ARG A 373 -16.21 6.99 7.04
N GLU A 374 -17.48 6.64 6.88
CA GLU A 374 -17.91 5.45 6.15
C GLU A 374 -18.38 5.89 4.77
N LYS A 375 -17.76 5.36 3.73
CA LYS A 375 -18.21 5.53 2.36
C LYS A 375 -18.94 4.27 1.93
N GLU A 376 -20.04 4.46 1.22
CA GLU A 376 -20.84 3.39 0.67
C GLU A 376 -20.96 3.56 -0.85
N GLN A 377 -20.85 2.45 -1.57
CA GLN A 377 -21.13 2.39 -2.98
C GLN A 377 -22.11 1.25 -3.27
N ILE A 378 -23.19 1.58 -3.97
CA ILE A 378 -24.27 0.66 -4.28
C ILE A 378 -24.20 0.28 -5.75
N TYR A 379 -24.28 -1.02 -6.03
CA TYR A 379 -24.36 -1.59 -7.36
C TYR A 379 -25.66 -2.38 -7.50
N ILE A 380 -26.39 -2.15 -8.59
CA ILE A 380 -27.71 -2.72 -8.83
C ILE A 380 -27.66 -3.60 -10.08
N CYS A 381 -28.17 -4.83 -9.99
CA CYS A 381 -28.17 -5.77 -11.11
C CYS A 381 -29.05 -5.26 -12.26
N HIS A 382 -28.45 -5.01 -13.43
CA HIS A 382 -29.15 -4.51 -14.61
C HIS A 382 -29.32 -5.55 -15.72
N GLU A 383 -28.24 -6.24 -16.11
CA GLU A 383 -28.31 -7.34 -17.06
C GLU A 383 -27.30 -8.42 -16.69
N ARG A 384 -27.62 -9.68 -16.98
CA ARG A 384 -26.74 -10.83 -16.75
C ARG A 384 -26.60 -11.66 -18.02
N ARG A 385 -25.37 -12.04 -18.37
CA ARG A 385 -25.10 -13.14 -19.31
C ARG A 385 -23.93 -13.98 -18.80
N ASP A 386 -24.19 -15.26 -18.58
CA ASP A 386 -23.23 -16.23 -18.04
C ASP A 386 -22.62 -15.74 -16.70
N SER A 387 -21.29 -15.58 -16.64
CA SER A 387 -20.52 -15.08 -15.50
C SER A 387 -20.47 -13.54 -15.41
N ARG A 388 -20.94 -12.83 -16.44
CA ARG A 388 -20.81 -11.37 -16.57
C ARG A 388 -22.12 -10.66 -16.25
N PHE A 389 -22.01 -9.64 -15.42
CA PHE A 389 -23.12 -8.84 -14.92
C PHE A 389 -22.87 -7.38 -15.23
N VAL A 390 -23.81 -6.75 -15.92
CA VAL A 390 -23.86 -5.30 -16.03
C VAL A 390 -24.54 -4.78 -14.77
N LEU A 391 -23.79 -4.03 -13.97
CA LEU A 391 -24.28 -3.42 -12.75
C LEU A 391 -24.38 -1.91 -12.92
N ALA A 392 -25.53 -1.36 -12.57
CA ALA A 392 -25.69 0.08 -12.41
C ALA A 392 -25.04 0.50 -11.08
N ARG A 393 -23.90 1.19 -11.17
CA ARG A 393 -23.27 1.88 -10.06
C ARG A 393 -24.01 3.17 -9.80
N MET A 394 -24.48 3.31 -8.57
CA MET A 394 -24.98 4.56 -8.04
C MET A 394 -23.80 5.40 -7.56
N GLY A 395 -23.57 6.55 -8.19
CA GLY A 395 -22.50 7.48 -7.78
C GLY A 395 -22.71 7.99 -6.36
N ILE A 396 -21.60 8.17 -5.63
CA ILE A 396 -21.59 8.82 -4.31
C ILE A 396 -22.10 10.26 -4.49
N ASN A 397 -23.02 10.70 -3.63
CA ASN A 397 -23.56 12.07 -3.63
C ASN A 397 -24.21 12.52 -4.95
N GLY A 398 -24.90 11.64 -5.68
CA GLY A 398 -25.83 12.05 -6.75
C GLY A 398 -25.23 12.30 -8.13
N CYS A 399 -23.96 11.95 -8.34
CA CYS A 399 -23.24 12.34 -9.55
C CYS A 399 -23.76 11.78 -10.88
N GLN A 400 -23.91 10.46 -10.95
CA GLN A 400 -24.37 9.81 -12.16
C GLN A 400 -24.74 8.36 -11.84
N LYS A 401 -25.65 7.80 -12.66
CA LYS A 401 -25.77 6.36 -12.83
C LYS A 401 -24.78 5.94 -13.92
N ASP A 402 -23.85 5.07 -13.57
CA ASP A 402 -22.93 4.48 -14.53
C ASP A 402 -23.13 2.98 -14.58
N PHE A 403 -22.85 2.37 -15.71
CA PHE A 403 -22.89 0.93 -15.88
C PHE A 403 -21.46 0.40 -15.90
N MET A 404 -21.22 -0.68 -15.16
CA MET A 404 -19.94 -1.38 -15.19
C MET A 404 -20.16 -2.88 -15.25
N CYS A 405 -19.21 -3.57 -15.88
CA CYS A 405 -19.24 -5.02 -15.94
C CYS A 405 -18.54 -5.63 -14.73
N PHE A 406 -19.19 -6.58 -14.07
CA PHE A 406 -18.57 -7.52 -13.15
C PHE A 406 -18.49 -8.88 -13.80
N ASP A 407 -17.32 -9.51 -13.80
CA ASP A 407 -17.16 -10.91 -14.17
C ASP A 407 -16.92 -11.71 -12.89
N PHE A 408 -17.88 -12.54 -12.48
CA PHE A 408 -17.82 -13.36 -11.27
C PHE A 408 -17.41 -14.79 -11.59
N VAL A 409 -16.39 -15.28 -10.88
CA VAL A 409 -15.91 -16.65 -10.96
C VAL A 409 -15.93 -17.25 -9.55
N PRO A 410 -17.02 -17.91 -9.15
CA PRO A 410 -17.05 -18.64 -7.88
C PRO A 410 -16.02 -19.76 -7.93
N ARG A 411 -15.13 -19.80 -6.93
CA ARG A 411 -14.11 -20.85 -6.81
C ARG A 411 -14.43 -21.80 -5.68
N HIS A 412 -14.98 -21.29 -4.58
CA HIS A 412 -15.35 -22.08 -3.41
C HIS A 412 -16.55 -21.42 -2.70
N HIS A 413 -17.23 -22.14 -1.82
CA HIS A 413 -18.35 -21.64 -1.00
C HIS A 413 -18.03 -20.39 -0.15
N ASN A 414 -16.75 -20.16 0.18
CA ASN A 414 -16.29 -19.04 1.00
C ASN A 414 -15.48 -18.00 0.21
N VAL A 415 -15.24 -18.22 -1.10
CA VAL A 415 -14.42 -17.35 -1.94
C VAL A 415 -15.03 -17.17 -3.33
N ILE A 416 -15.33 -15.92 -3.66
CA ILE A 416 -15.75 -15.51 -5.00
C ILE A 416 -14.66 -14.65 -5.59
N ARG A 417 -14.20 -14.99 -6.80
CA ARG A 417 -13.28 -14.12 -7.54
C ARG A 417 -14.07 -13.24 -8.47
N TYR A 418 -13.61 -12.02 -8.66
CA TYR A 418 -14.28 -11.10 -9.55
C TYR A 418 -13.31 -10.16 -10.27
N ARG A 419 -13.78 -9.58 -11.37
CA ARG A 419 -13.14 -8.46 -12.06
C ARG A 419 -14.14 -7.35 -12.29
N LYS A 420 -13.68 -6.11 -12.16
CA LYS A 420 -14.46 -4.90 -12.48
C LYS A 420 -13.97 -4.32 -13.82
N GLY A 421 -14.89 -4.12 -14.75
CA GLY A 421 -14.67 -3.35 -15.97
C GLY A 421 -14.71 -1.85 -15.70
N LYS A 422 -14.35 -1.06 -16.72
CA LYS A 422 -14.51 0.39 -16.69
C LYS A 422 -16.00 0.78 -16.59
N SER A 423 -16.27 1.89 -15.91
CA SER A 423 -17.62 2.47 -15.83
C SER A 423 -17.94 3.28 -17.09
N LEU A 424 -19.16 3.14 -17.60
CA LEU A 424 -19.66 3.76 -18.83
C LEU A 424 -21.06 4.36 -18.61
N ILE A 425 -21.44 5.34 -19.42
CA ILE A 425 -22.79 5.96 -19.35
C ILE A 425 -23.84 5.05 -19.98
N VAL A 426 -23.44 4.30 -21.01
CA VAL A 426 -24.32 3.46 -21.83
C VAL A 426 -24.55 2.12 -21.11
N ASP A 427 -25.78 1.61 -21.18
CA ASP A 427 -26.22 0.38 -20.53
C ASP A 427 -26.09 -0.88 -21.41
N ASP A 428 -25.71 -0.74 -22.68
CA ASP A 428 -25.55 -1.86 -23.61
C ASP A 428 -24.51 -2.89 -23.13
N PHE A 429 -24.97 -4.12 -22.94
CA PHE A 429 -24.15 -5.25 -22.49
C PHE A 429 -22.92 -5.46 -23.37
N SER A 430 -23.07 -5.40 -24.69
CA SER A 430 -21.99 -5.73 -25.61
C SER A 430 -20.82 -4.75 -25.51
N THR A 431 -21.14 -3.50 -25.20
CA THR A 431 -20.18 -2.42 -24.98
C THR A 431 -19.59 -2.49 -23.58
N VAL A 432 -20.43 -2.57 -22.54
CA VAL A 432 -20.01 -2.52 -21.13
C VAL A 432 -19.20 -3.74 -20.72
N CYS A 433 -19.64 -4.94 -21.13
CA CYS A 433 -19.03 -6.22 -20.80
C CYS A 433 -18.09 -6.75 -21.90
N SER A 434 -17.65 -5.89 -22.82
CA SER A 434 -16.57 -6.22 -23.76
C SER A 434 -15.26 -6.49 -23.01
N TRP A 435 -14.49 -7.49 -23.46
CA TRP A 435 -13.19 -7.81 -22.87
C TRP A 435 -12.20 -6.63 -22.88
N ALA A 436 -12.35 -5.70 -23.83
CA ALA A 436 -11.54 -4.49 -23.91
C ALA A 436 -11.82 -3.47 -22.78
N MET A 437 -12.96 -3.58 -22.09
CA MET A 437 -13.34 -2.70 -20.98
C MET A 437 -12.71 -3.10 -19.65
N PHE A 438 -12.18 -4.33 -19.54
CA PHE A 438 -11.39 -4.72 -18.38
C PHE A 438 -9.99 -4.13 -18.55
N PRO A 439 -9.46 -3.42 -17.54
CA PRO A 439 -8.13 -2.83 -17.63
C PRO A 439 -7.09 -3.95 -17.79
N ASN A 440 -6.44 -3.99 -18.96
CA ASN A 440 -5.26 -4.80 -19.23
C ASN A 440 -4.08 -4.27 -18.41
N LYS A 441 -4.08 -4.53 -17.09
CA LYS A 441 -2.81 -4.66 -16.37
C LYS A 441 -2.09 -5.85 -17.00
N GLU A 442 -0.76 -5.83 -17.09
CA GLU A 442 0.07 -6.78 -17.86
C GLU A 442 -0.22 -8.27 -17.59
N GLN A 443 -0.98 -8.59 -16.55
CA GLN A 443 -1.50 -9.90 -16.23
C GLN A 443 -2.96 -9.73 -15.74
N TRP A 444 -3.89 -10.51 -16.27
CA TRP A 444 -5.33 -10.41 -15.99
C TRP A 444 -5.67 -10.77 -14.52
N ARG A 445 -5.46 -9.82 -13.60
CA ARG A 445 -5.68 -10.00 -12.16
C ARG A 445 -7.17 -10.11 -11.83
N TYR A 446 -7.53 -11.10 -11.02
CA TYR A 446 -8.81 -11.14 -10.31
C TYR A 446 -8.62 -10.62 -8.90
N ASP A 447 -9.62 -9.90 -8.40
CA ASP A 447 -9.76 -9.61 -6.98
C ASP A 447 -10.66 -10.66 -6.32
N ILE A 448 -10.64 -10.75 -4.99
CA ILE A 448 -11.35 -11.80 -4.26
C ILE A 448 -12.27 -11.21 -3.19
N PHE A 449 -13.46 -11.80 -3.10
CA PHE A 449 -14.38 -11.65 -1.99
C PHE A 449 -14.24 -12.88 -1.10
N ILE A 450 -13.91 -12.66 0.16
CA ILE A 450 -13.79 -13.70 1.19
C ILE A 450 -14.97 -13.54 2.15
N LYS A 451 -15.65 -14.62 2.49
CA LYS A 451 -16.81 -14.55 3.40
C LYS A 451 -16.36 -14.03 4.78
N GLN A 452 -17.07 -13.04 5.34
CA GLN A 452 -16.68 -12.38 6.61
C GLN A 452 -16.62 -13.37 7.79
N ASN A 453 -17.57 -14.31 7.83
CA ASN A 453 -17.60 -15.42 8.77
C ASN A 453 -17.51 -16.73 7.97
N PRO A 454 -16.30 -17.18 7.63
CA PRO A 454 -16.11 -18.35 6.78
C PRO A 454 -16.40 -19.64 7.56
N VAL A 455 -16.96 -20.64 6.87
CA VAL A 455 -17.10 -21.99 7.43
C VAL A 455 -15.80 -22.75 7.22
N SER A 456 -15.23 -23.33 8.27
CA SER A 456 -14.01 -24.15 8.16
C SER A 456 -14.25 -25.39 7.30
N ILE A 457 -13.31 -25.66 6.40
CA ILE A 457 -13.32 -26.79 5.47
C ILE A 457 -12.12 -27.69 5.72
N LYS A 458 -12.17 -28.91 5.20
CA LYS A 458 -11.03 -29.82 5.23
C LYS A 458 -9.85 -29.18 4.48
N CYS A 459 -8.68 -29.15 5.08
CA CYS A 459 -7.48 -28.59 4.50
C CYS A 459 -7.02 -29.44 3.29
N PRO A 460 -6.57 -28.80 2.19
CA PRO A 460 -6.05 -29.52 1.03
C PRO A 460 -4.70 -30.17 1.32
N VAL A 461 -4.00 -29.74 2.36
CA VAL A 461 -2.75 -30.33 2.85
C VAL A 461 -3.02 -30.80 4.27
N ALA A 462 -2.88 -32.10 4.53
CA ALA A 462 -2.90 -32.63 5.88
C ALA A 462 -1.81 -33.67 6.16
N GLY A 463 -1.50 -33.91 7.42
CA GLY A 463 -0.36 -34.70 7.90
C GLY A 463 0.52 -33.92 8.89
N LYS A 464 1.61 -34.53 9.35
CA LYS A 464 2.68 -33.89 10.14
C LYS A 464 3.96 -33.71 9.35
N PHE A 465 4.46 -32.48 9.33
CA PHE A 465 5.63 -32.11 8.56
C PHE A 465 6.61 -31.29 9.40
N ARG A 466 7.89 -31.62 9.26
CA ARG A 466 8.97 -30.76 9.71
C ARG A 466 9.30 -29.78 8.59
N PHE A 467 9.38 -28.49 8.90
CA PHE A 467 9.53 -27.47 7.87
C PHE A 467 10.82 -26.65 7.99
N GLN A 468 11.42 -26.31 6.84
CA GLN A 468 12.45 -25.29 6.75
C GLN A 468 11.82 -24.03 6.18
N GLN A 469 12.05 -22.90 6.83
CA GLN A 469 11.49 -21.61 6.43
C GLN A 469 12.55 -20.66 5.89
N LYS A 470 12.17 -19.86 4.90
CA LYS A 470 12.97 -18.75 4.35
C LYS A 470 12.04 -17.58 4.03
N GLY A 471 12.45 -16.34 4.29
CA GLY A 471 11.70 -15.16 3.87
C GLY A 471 11.93 -13.91 4.71
N ASP A 472 11.14 -12.88 4.42
CA ASP A 472 11.23 -11.57 5.06
C ASP A 472 10.68 -11.60 6.51
N ILE A 473 9.62 -12.37 6.77
CA ILE A 473 9.02 -12.51 8.11
C ILE A 473 8.75 -13.99 8.38
N LEU A 474 9.58 -14.58 9.23
CA LEU A 474 9.53 -16.01 9.58
C LEU A 474 8.49 -16.29 10.67
N PHE A 475 8.05 -17.54 10.77
CA PHE A 475 7.33 -18.00 11.95
C PHE A 475 8.28 -18.06 13.14
N GLU A 476 7.89 -17.37 14.21
CA GLU A 476 8.60 -17.33 15.49
C GLU A 476 7.73 -17.88 16.60
N THR A 477 8.36 -18.38 17.65
CA THR A 477 7.67 -18.88 18.84
C THR A 477 6.88 -17.75 19.51
N ARG A 478 5.58 -17.97 19.73
CA ARG A 478 4.69 -16.97 20.34
C ARG A 478 3.72 -17.60 21.31
N ILE A 479 3.47 -16.92 22.42
CA ILE A 479 2.45 -17.34 23.38
C ILE A 479 1.11 -16.73 22.96
N ARG A 480 0.18 -17.57 22.54
CA ARG A 480 -1.20 -17.18 22.21
C ARG A 480 -1.88 -16.57 23.44
N GLY A 481 -2.45 -15.38 23.28
CA GLY A 481 -3.09 -14.64 24.38
C GLY A 481 -2.16 -13.83 25.29
N GLY A 482 -0.86 -13.76 24.99
CA GLY A 482 0.12 -12.93 25.73
C GLY A 482 0.83 -13.67 26.85
N VAL A 483 1.28 -12.96 27.90
CA VAL A 483 2.07 -13.56 28.97
C VAL A 483 1.19 -14.47 29.84
N THR A 484 1.56 -15.75 29.99
CA THR A 484 0.83 -16.69 30.86
C THR A 484 0.83 -16.22 32.31
N SER A 485 -0.27 -16.46 33.04
CA SER A 485 -0.40 -16.12 34.47
C SER A 485 0.51 -16.91 35.39
N SER A 486 1.19 -17.94 34.88
CA SER A 486 2.18 -18.74 35.60
C SER A 486 3.34 -19.10 34.67
N PRO A 487 4.59 -19.12 35.17
CA PRO A 487 5.75 -19.50 34.37
C PRO A 487 5.63 -20.96 33.94
N ARG A 488 5.82 -21.24 32.65
CA ARG A 488 5.84 -22.61 32.12
C ARG A 488 7.00 -23.38 32.78
N PRO A 489 6.79 -24.64 33.21
CA PRO A 489 7.87 -25.46 33.74
C PRO A 489 8.99 -25.55 32.70
N ASN A 490 10.24 -25.33 33.12
CA ASN A 490 11.39 -25.43 32.22
C ASN A 490 11.70 -26.92 31.98
N VAL A 491 11.06 -27.51 30.97
CA VAL A 491 11.26 -28.91 30.61
C VAL A 491 12.42 -29.00 29.63
N LYS A 492 13.41 -29.84 29.94
CA LYS A 492 14.58 -30.03 29.07
C LYS A 492 14.21 -30.91 27.87
N CYS A 493 13.96 -30.28 26.73
CA CYS A 493 13.84 -30.96 25.45
C CYS A 493 15.21 -31.40 24.92
N GLN A 494 15.33 -32.60 24.37
CA GLN A 494 16.57 -33.08 23.75
C GLN A 494 16.61 -32.74 22.25
N ASP A 495 15.48 -32.90 21.58
CA ASP A 495 15.32 -32.70 20.14
C ASP A 495 14.17 -31.73 19.88
N ILE A 496 14.52 -30.58 19.29
CA ILE A 496 13.57 -29.54 18.89
C ILE A 496 13.50 -29.53 17.37
N ILE A 497 12.29 -29.60 16.83
CA ILE A 497 11.99 -29.52 15.40
C ILE A 497 10.94 -28.44 15.16
N SER A 498 10.84 -27.95 13.95
CA SER A 498 9.65 -27.22 13.51
C SER A 498 8.52 -28.20 13.20
N ASP A 499 7.27 -27.87 13.53
CA ASP A 499 6.10 -28.71 13.25
C ASP A 499 5.02 -27.93 12.50
N PHE A 500 4.59 -28.48 11.38
CA PHE A 500 3.37 -28.10 10.67
C PHE A 500 2.45 -29.31 10.70
N SER A 501 1.32 -29.21 11.40
CA SER A 501 0.44 -30.35 11.62
C SER A 501 -1.03 -30.03 11.35
N VAL A 502 -1.70 -30.98 10.70
CA VAL A 502 -3.13 -30.94 10.40
C VAL A 502 -3.71 -32.31 10.72
N CYS A 503 -3.97 -32.50 12.01
CA CYS A 503 -4.25 -33.81 12.60
C CYS A 503 -5.53 -33.82 13.42
N ASP A 504 -6.34 -32.76 13.34
CA ASP A 504 -7.66 -32.78 13.95
C ASP A 504 -8.56 -33.82 13.25
N VAL A 505 -9.59 -34.30 13.96
CA VAL A 505 -10.51 -35.36 13.48
C VAL A 505 -11.10 -35.01 12.10
N ASP A 506 -11.37 -33.73 11.87
CA ASP A 506 -11.94 -33.24 10.61
C ASP A 506 -10.88 -32.72 9.61
N GLN A 507 -9.60 -32.67 10.01
CA GLN A 507 -8.47 -32.09 9.26
C GLN A 507 -8.76 -30.67 8.74
N LYS A 508 -9.35 -29.80 9.56
CA LYS A 508 -9.78 -28.42 9.21
C LYS A 508 -8.85 -27.33 9.74
N ILE A 509 -7.95 -27.68 10.65
CA ILE A 509 -7.13 -26.71 11.38
C ILE A 509 -5.65 -27.03 11.17
N ILE A 510 -4.91 -26.01 10.78
CA ILE A 510 -3.46 -26.00 10.68
C ILE A 510 -2.90 -25.49 12.00
N TYR A 511 -2.00 -26.29 12.58
CA TYR A 511 -1.14 -25.91 13.68
C TYR A 511 0.28 -25.72 13.17
N ILE A 512 0.92 -24.61 13.55
CA ILE A 512 2.30 -24.33 13.20
C ILE A 512 3.04 -24.01 14.49
N ASP A 513 4.14 -24.71 14.71
CA ASP A 513 5.10 -24.50 15.78
C ASP A 513 6.49 -24.29 15.20
N ALA A 514 7.11 -23.15 15.52
CA ALA A 514 8.48 -22.88 15.10
C ALA A 514 9.48 -23.76 15.85
N GLU A 515 9.20 -24.04 17.13
CA GLU A 515 10.01 -24.89 18.01
C GLU A 515 9.11 -25.89 18.78
N TYR A 516 8.91 -27.06 18.18
CA TYR A 516 8.21 -28.20 18.77
C TYR A 516 9.19 -29.20 19.39
N CYS A 517 8.91 -29.62 20.63
CA CYS A 517 9.69 -30.66 21.30
C CYS A 517 9.19 -32.06 20.93
N ILE A 518 9.98 -32.82 20.18
CA ILE A 518 9.63 -34.20 19.80
C ILE A 518 10.09 -35.25 20.82
N SER A 519 10.88 -34.86 21.82
CA SER A 519 11.41 -35.78 22.82
C SER A 519 10.31 -36.46 23.64
N VAL A 520 10.50 -37.77 23.90
CA VAL A 520 9.65 -38.58 24.77
C VAL A 520 10.37 -38.98 26.05
N ASP A 521 9.61 -39.18 27.13
CA ASP A 521 10.12 -39.71 28.39
C ASP A 521 10.41 -41.22 28.30
N TYR A 522 10.90 -41.81 29.40
CA TYR A 522 11.21 -43.24 29.46
C TYR A 522 9.97 -44.16 29.34
N PHE A 523 8.76 -43.60 29.42
CA PHE A 523 7.49 -44.30 29.18
C PHE A 523 6.94 -44.05 27.77
N GLY A 524 7.66 -43.30 26.91
CA GLY A 524 7.21 -42.95 25.57
C GLY A 524 6.16 -41.83 25.53
N ARG A 525 5.98 -41.06 26.61
CA ARG A 525 5.07 -39.92 26.66
C ARG A 525 5.79 -38.64 26.23
N PRO A 526 5.12 -37.69 25.56
CA PRO A 526 5.73 -36.42 25.20
C PRO A 526 6.25 -35.70 26.45
N VAL A 527 7.49 -35.24 26.39
CA VAL A 527 8.17 -34.54 27.49
C VAL A 527 7.53 -33.17 27.73
N ASP A 528 7.15 -32.49 26.65
CA ASP A 528 6.43 -31.22 26.71
C ASP A 528 4.93 -31.42 26.48
N ILE A 529 4.17 -31.37 27.58
CA ILE A 529 2.70 -31.46 27.58
C ILE A 529 2.02 -30.10 27.78
N TYR A 530 2.79 -29.03 27.96
CA TYR A 530 2.27 -27.69 28.29
C TYR A 530 2.43 -26.70 27.14
N SER A 531 3.22 -27.04 26.11
CA SER A 531 3.29 -26.23 24.90
C SER A 531 1.96 -26.24 24.16
N GLU A 532 1.54 -25.05 23.77
CA GLU A 532 0.41 -24.82 22.89
C GLU A 532 0.97 -24.35 21.54
N PRO A 533 0.30 -24.67 20.43
CA PRO A 533 0.80 -24.33 19.12
C PRO A 533 0.91 -22.81 18.93
N ASP A 534 2.01 -22.35 18.32
CA ASP A 534 2.29 -20.92 18.11
C ASP A 534 1.20 -20.25 17.24
N TYR A 535 0.81 -20.90 16.14
CA TYR A 535 -0.21 -20.42 15.22
C TYR A 535 -1.31 -21.45 15.03
N LYS A 536 -2.55 -20.96 14.95
CA LYS A 536 -3.74 -21.79 14.72
C LYS A 536 -4.57 -21.18 13.60
N MET A 537 -4.54 -21.80 12.44
CA MET A 537 -5.21 -21.29 11.25
C MET A 537 -6.29 -22.27 10.77
N LYS A 538 -7.49 -21.77 10.48
CA LYS A 538 -8.59 -22.56 9.90
C LYS A 538 -8.49 -22.53 8.38
N CYS A 539 -8.60 -23.68 7.71
CA CYS A 539 -8.73 -23.71 6.25
C CYS A 539 -10.13 -23.25 5.84
N ILE A 540 -10.23 -22.29 4.92
CA ILE A 540 -11.53 -21.74 4.51
C ILE A 540 -11.87 -21.95 3.04
N ALA A 541 -10.88 -21.99 2.15
CA ALA A 541 -11.09 -22.23 0.73
C ALA A 541 -9.79 -22.66 0.06
N PHE A 542 -9.88 -23.51 -0.96
CA PHE A 542 -8.77 -23.81 -1.85
C PHE A 542 -9.27 -23.97 -3.29
N TRP A 543 -8.41 -23.73 -4.27
CA TRP A 543 -8.70 -23.97 -5.69
C TRP A 543 -7.41 -23.98 -6.52
N LYS A 544 -7.48 -24.57 -7.72
CA LYS A 544 -6.40 -24.55 -8.70
C LYS A 544 -6.68 -23.57 -9.83
N GLU A 545 -5.67 -22.79 -10.23
CA GLU A 545 -5.72 -21.95 -11.42
C GLU A 545 -4.33 -21.82 -12.05
N ASN A 546 -4.24 -21.90 -13.38
CA ASN A 546 -2.99 -21.76 -14.13
C ASN A 546 -1.86 -22.66 -13.58
N LEU A 547 -2.20 -23.91 -13.23
CA LEU A 547 -1.30 -24.91 -12.62
C LEU A 547 -0.82 -24.59 -11.20
N LYS A 548 -1.27 -23.48 -10.59
CA LYS A 548 -0.99 -23.13 -9.20
C LYS A 548 -2.17 -23.48 -8.31
N SER A 549 -1.89 -24.03 -7.13
CA SER A 549 -2.89 -24.33 -6.12
C SER A 549 -2.86 -23.27 -5.03
N TYR A 550 -4.03 -22.72 -4.73
CA TYR A 550 -4.22 -21.65 -3.77
C TYR A 550 -5.02 -22.16 -2.58
N LEU A 551 -4.66 -21.72 -1.39
CA LEU A 551 -5.36 -21.98 -0.14
C LEU A 551 -5.51 -20.66 0.61
N ILE A 552 -6.70 -20.38 1.12
CA ILE A 552 -6.94 -19.28 2.05
C ILE A 552 -7.14 -19.87 3.44
N THR A 553 -6.45 -19.31 4.41
CA THR A 553 -6.60 -19.64 5.83
C THR A 553 -7.13 -18.44 6.61
N TYR A 554 -7.70 -18.72 7.78
CA TYR A 554 -8.24 -17.72 8.70
C TYR A 554 -7.63 -17.93 10.10
N ASP A 555 -6.90 -16.93 10.58
CA ASP A 555 -6.36 -16.84 11.95
C ASP A 555 -7.17 -15.77 12.72
N GLU A 556 -7.83 -16.20 13.79
CA GLU A 556 -8.63 -15.31 14.65
C GLU A 556 -7.78 -14.33 15.46
N GLU A 557 -6.50 -14.66 15.68
CA GLU A 557 -5.58 -13.89 16.52
C GLU A 557 -4.69 -12.93 15.71
N ASP A 558 -4.71 -13.02 14.38
CA ASP A 558 -3.96 -12.08 13.52
C ASP A 558 -4.66 -10.71 13.49
N ALA A 559 -4.02 -9.71 14.08
CA ALA A 559 -4.54 -8.35 14.21
C ALA A 559 -4.64 -7.58 12.88
N TYR A 560 -3.93 -8.00 11.83
CA TYR A 560 -3.85 -7.24 10.59
C TYR A 560 -5.00 -7.55 9.64
N SER A 561 -4.99 -8.75 9.05
CA SER A 561 -5.96 -9.11 8.00
C SER A 561 -6.81 -10.33 8.35
N ARG A 562 -6.49 -11.08 9.42
CA ARG A 562 -7.08 -12.38 9.80
C ARG A 562 -7.07 -13.47 8.72
N TYR A 563 -6.83 -13.13 7.46
CA TYR A 563 -6.83 -14.02 6.31
C TYR A 563 -5.44 -14.08 5.70
N ARG A 564 -4.98 -15.28 5.36
CA ARG A 564 -3.70 -15.48 4.69
C ARG A 564 -3.88 -16.33 3.44
N CYS A 565 -3.20 -15.94 2.37
CA CYS A 565 -3.20 -16.72 1.14
C CYS A 565 -1.92 -17.54 1.03
N TRP A 566 -2.09 -18.78 0.61
CA TRP A 566 -1.03 -19.77 0.48
C TRP A 566 -0.99 -20.28 -0.94
N VAL A 567 0.20 -20.37 -1.50
CA VAL A 567 0.44 -21.12 -2.74
C VAL A 567 1.13 -22.41 -2.36
N TYR A 568 0.59 -23.55 -2.77
CA TYR A 568 1.10 -24.86 -2.37
C TYR A 568 1.26 -25.81 -3.54
N GLN A 569 2.23 -26.72 -3.43
CA GLN A 569 2.46 -27.77 -4.42
C GLN A 569 3.15 -28.97 -3.78
N LYS A 570 2.80 -30.16 -4.27
CA LYS A 570 3.51 -31.40 -3.95
C LYS A 570 4.80 -31.51 -4.77
N ALA A 571 5.94 -31.61 -4.10
CA ALA A 571 7.25 -31.76 -4.74
C ALA A 571 7.62 -33.23 -4.94
N ASP A 572 7.47 -34.04 -3.89
CA ASP A 572 7.69 -35.50 -3.90
C ASP A 572 6.55 -36.20 -3.15
N LEU A 573 6.59 -37.53 -3.04
CA LEU A 573 5.62 -38.30 -2.25
C LEU A 573 5.50 -37.80 -0.81
N ASN A 574 6.61 -37.36 -0.20
CA ASN A 574 6.74 -37.00 1.22
C ASN A 574 7.08 -35.53 1.44
N ARG A 575 7.13 -34.73 0.36
CA ARG A 575 7.60 -33.35 0.39
C ARG A 575 6.58 -32.40 -0.20
N LEU A 576 6.33 -31.33 0.54
CA LEU A 576 5.41 -30.27 0.17
C LEU A 576 6.10 -28.91 0.24
N LEU A 577 5.77 -28.05 -0.72
CA LEU A 577 6.24 -26.68 -0.78
C LEU A 577 5.05 -25.77 -0.60
N MET A 578 5.18 -24.78 0.29
CA MET A 578 4.14 -23.80 0.56
C MET A 578 4.74 -22.41 0.70
N SER A 579 4.08 -21.39 0.17
CA SER A 579 4.44 -19.99 0.34
C SER A 579 3.25 -19.21 0.88
N GLU A 580 3.44 -18.49 1.98
CA GLU A 580 2.43 -17.61 2.58
C GLU A 580 2.56 -16.18 2.05
N SER A 581 1.44 -15.51 1.79
CA SER A 581 1.38 -14.11 1.41
C SER A 581 1.39 -13.14 2.60
N VAL A 582 1.78 -11.90 2.34
CA VAL A 582 1.78 -10.81 3.35
C VAL A 582 0.36 -10.45 3.84
N GLY A 583 -0.68 -10.75 3.06
CA GLY A 583 -2.07 -10.47 3.45
C GLY A 583 -3.08 -11.47 2.88
N ALA A 584 -4.34 -11.06 2.79
CA ALA A 584 -5.46 -11.93 2.42
C ALA A 584 -5.49 -12.41 0.95
N PHE A 585 -4.66 -11.87 0.07
CA PHE A 585 -4.63 -12.22 -1.35
C PHE A 585 -3.25 -12.71 -1.79
N CYS A 586 -3.22 -13.72 -2.66
CA CYS A 586 -1.99 -14.15 -3.30
C CYS A 586 -1.64 -13.24 -4.48
N HIS A 587 -0.41 -12.78 -4.52
CA HIS A 587 0.06 -11.95 -5.63
C HIS A 587 0.33 -12.81 -6.87
N LEU A 588 0.20 -12.24 -8.07
CA LEU A 588 0.37 -12.99 -9.33
C LEU A 588 1.77 -13.56 -9.52
N LYS A 589 2.79 -12.86 -9.00
CA LYS A 589 4.19 -13.30 -9.05
C LYS A 589 4.52 -14.34 -7.98
N GLN A 590 3.65 -14.53 -6.99
CA GLN A 590 3.90 -15.48 -5.91
C GLN A 590 3.89 -16.91 -6.46
N ASP A 591 4.88 -17.68 -6.04
CA ASP A 591 5.02 -19.10 -6.29
C ASP A 591 5.35 -19.85 -4.99
N VAL A 592 5.40 -21.18 -5.03
CA VAL A 592 5.66 -22.01 -3.84
C VAL A 592 7.03 -21.79 -3.20
N THR A 593 7.98 -21.20 -3.93
CA THR A 593 9.30 -20.84 -3.42
C THR A 593 9.43 -19.36 -3.06
N SER A 594 8.40 -18.55 -3.34
CA SER A 594 8.44 -17.11 -3.09
C SER A 594 8.48 -16.83 -1.60
N ASN A 595 9.40 -15.94 -1.21
CA ASN A 595 9.70 -15.70 0.19
C ASN A 595 9.86 -14.20 0.54
N ASN A 596 9.67 -13.31 -0.44
CA ASN A 596 9.88 -11.88 -0.27
C ASN A 596 8.62 -11.07 -0.61
N SER A 597 8.53 -9.90 0.01
CA SER A 597 7.44 -8.94 -0.18
C SER A 597 7.35 -8.39 -1.61
N SER A 598 8.47 -8.36 -2.34
CA SER A 598 8.52 -7.94 -3.76
C SER A 598 7.71 -8.87 -4.69
N GLU A 599 7.64 -10.15 -4.36
CA GLU A 599 6.81 -11.15 -5.03
C GLU A 599 5.41 -11.26 -4.43
N GLY A 600 5.17 -10.58 -3.30
CA GLY A 600 3.92 -10.61 -2.52
C GLY A 600 3.87 -11.74 -1.48
N ALA A 601 4.99 -12.41 -1.23
CA ALA A 601 5.14 -13.46 -0.24
C ALA A 601 5.76 -12.93 1.06
N GLN A 602 5.55 -13.68 2.13
CA GLN A 602 6.11 -13.42 3.45
C GLN A 602 7.18 -14.46 3.81
N VAL A 603 6.81 -15.74 3.65
CA VAL A 603 7.65 -16.88 4.02
C VAL A 603 7.37 -18.06 3.09
N ALA A 604 8.42 -18.78 2.72
CA ALA A 604 8.34 -20.07 2.02
C ALA A 604 8.74 -21.20 2.96
N LEU A 605 7.94 -22.27 2.97
CA LEU A 605 8.11 -23.48 3.74
C LEU A 605 8.44 -24.66 2.81
N LEU A 606 9.56 -25.32 3.10
CA LEU A 606 9.89 -26.65 2.57
C LEU A 606 9.57 -27.67 3.65
N MET A 607 8.56 -28.50 3.42
CA MET A 607 7.97 -29.40 4.41
C MET A 607 8.28 -30.86 4.08
N ASP A 608 8.87 -31.58 5.04
CA ASP A 608 9.19 -33.01 4.97
C ASP A 608 8.29 -33.79 5.96
N GLU A 609 7.55 -34.79 5.47
CA GLU A 609 6.73 -35.69 6.30
C GLU A 609 7.63 -36.52 7.24
N TYR A 610 7.34 -36.52 8.54
CA TYR A 610 8.12 -37.28 9.54
C TYR A 610 7.31 -38.31 10.33
N GLU A 611 5.99 -38.37 10.16
CA GLU A 611 5.11 -39.20 10.97
C GLU A 611 4.57 -40.42 10.19
N ARG A 612 5.48 -41.30 9.76
CA ARG A 612 5.12 -42.55 9.08
C ARG A 612 5.06 -43.78 9.97
N GLU A 613 5.68 -43.72 11.14
CA GLU A 613 5.86 -44.89 11.99
C GLU A 613 4.66 -45.15 12.92
N HIS A 614 3.85 -44.12 13.18
CA HIS A 614 2.74 -44.16 14.16
C HIS A 614 1.35 -44.10 13.52
N ASP A 615 1.24 -43.61 12.26
CA ASP A 615 -0.02 -43.54 11.49
C ASP A 615 -1.18 -42.80 12.19
N ASP A 616 -0.87 -41.92 13.16
CA ASP A 616 -1.87 -41.19 13.95
C ASP A 616 -2.45 -39.99 13.16
N CYS A 617 -1.70 -39.45 12.20
CA CYS A 617 -2.14 -38.36 11.33
C CYS A 617 -1.72 -38.58 9.87
N PRO A 618 -2.58 -39.27 9.08
CA PRO A 618 -2.25 -39.66 7.72
C PRO A 618 -2.16 -38.46 6.78
N MET A 619 -1.17 -38.51 5.88
CA MET A 619 -0.99 -37.48 4.86
C MET A 619 -2.18 -37.43 3.89
N TYR A 620 -2.70 -36.22 3.66
CA TYR A 620 -3.71 -35.92 2.67
C TYR A 620 -3.24 -34.79 1.77
N PHE A 621 -3.49 -34.92 0.46
CA PHE A 621 -3.18 -33.88 -0.51
C PHE A 621 -4.28 -33.77 -1.57
N ASP A 622 -4.82 -32.57 -1.72
CA ASP A 622 -5.74 -32.17 -2.77
C ASP A 622 -5.15 -30.97 -3.50
N ASP A 623 -5.07 -31.02 -4.83
CA ASP A 623 -4.50 -29.92 -5.62
C ASP A 623 -5.52 -28.81 -5.93
N GLY A 624 -6.78 -28.97 -5.56
CA GLY A 624 -7.84 -27.99 -5.76
C GLY A 624 -8.43 -27.94 -7.17
N THR A 625 -8.23 -28.99 -7.98
CA THR A 625 -8.82 -29.06 -9.33
C THR A 625 -10.35 -29.06 -9.31
N ASP A 626 -10.96 -29.74 -8.34
CA ASP A 626 -12.41 -29.71 -8.09
C ASP A 626 -12.71 -29.45 -6.60
N PRO A 627 -12.84 -28.17 -6.19
CA PRO A 627 -13.07 -27.79 -4.80
C PRO A 627 -14.47 -28.13 -4.27
N TYR A 628 -15.41 -28.50 -5.15
CA TYR A 628 -16.78 -28.85 -4.76
C TYR A 628 -16.95 -30.35 -4.55
N ARG A 629 -15.96 -31.15 -4.96
CA ARG A 629 -15.99 -32.59 -4.77
C ARG A 629 -15.92 -32.89 -3.28
N PRO A 630 -16.88 -33.66 -2.71
CA PRO A 630 -16.73 -34.15 -1.35
C PRO A 630 -15.45 -34.99 -1.30
N ALA A 631 -14.59 -34.71 -0.32
CA ALA A 631 -13.38 -35.49 -0.09
C ALA A 631 -13.78 -36.96 0.03
N ALA A 632 -13.39 -37.78 -0.94
CA ALA A 632 -13.62 -39.22 -0.84
C ALA A 632 -12.84 -39.67 0.39
N GLU A 633 -13.53 -40.20 1.40
CA GLU A 633 -12.89 -40.97 2.46
C GLU A 633 -12.09 -42.06 1.75
N ALA A 634 -10.77 -41.89 1.67
CA ALA A 634 -9.90 -42.78 0.94
C ALA A 634 -9.70 -44.07 1.73
N VAL A 635 -10.76 -44.88 1.85
CA VAL A 635 -10.63 -46.28 2.25
C VAL A 635 -10.12 -47.03 1.02
N MET A 636 -8.80 -47.15 0.90
CA MET A 636 -8.20 -48.07 -0.06
C MET A 636 -8.42 -49.49 0.47
N VAL A 637 -9.54 -50.10 0.11
CA VAL A 637 -9.75 -51.54 0.36
C VAL A 637 -8.78 -52.29 -0.54
N LEU A 638 -7.66 -52.73 0.03
CA LEU A 638 -6.81 -53.74 -0.60
C LEU A 638 -7.62 -55.04 -0.64
N SER A 639 -8.38 -55.24 -1.71
CA SER A 639 -8.98 -56.53 -2.00
C SER A 639 -7.84 -57.50 -2.30
N GLY A 640 -7.46 -58.30 -1.29
CA GLY A 640 -6.56 -59.43 -1.49
C GLY A 640 -7.14 -60.30 -2.59
N GLY A 641 -6.51 -60.29 -3.76
CA GLY A 641 -6.92 -61.10 -4.90
C GLY A 641 -6.80 -62.56 -4.52
N VAL A 642 -7.90 -63.17 -4.06
CA VAL A 642 -8.04 -64.62 -4.11
C VAL A 642 -8.04 -64.97 -5.59
N LEU A 643 -6.91 -65.51 -6.07
CA LEU A 643 -6.81 -66.16 -7.36
C LEU A 643 -7.87 -67.27 -7.40
N ASN A 644 -9.04 -66.93 -7.93
CA ASN A 644 -10.06 -67.90 -8.27
C ASN A 644 -9.44 -68.81 -9.32
N LYS A 645 -9.21 -70.08 -8.94
CA LYS A 645 -8.67 -71.18 -9.76
C LYS A 645 -9.47 -71.48 -11.04
N LEU A 646 -10.50 -70.69 -11.36
CA LEU A 646 -11.30 -70.81 -12.57
C LEU A 646 -10.69 -70.14 -13.81
N SER A 647 -9.78 -69.16 -13.69
CA SER A 647 -9.17 -68.54 -14.89
C SER A 647 -8.06 -69.38 -15.52
N VAL A 648 -7.42 -70.27 -14.75
CA VAL A 648 -6.35 -71.15 -15.24
C VAL A 648 -6.90 -72.24 -16.18
N PHE A 649 -8.12 -72.73 -15.95
CA PHE A 649 -8.75 -73.74 -16.82
C PHE A 649 -9.19 -73.17 -18.18
N LEU A 650 -9.65 -71.92 -18.23
CA LEU A 650 -10.03 -71.27 -19.49
C LEU A 650 -8.80 -70.98 -20.37
N GLN A 651 -7.67 -70.58 -19.78
CA GLN A 651 -6.44 -70.33 -20.55
C GLN A 651 -5.78 -71.62 -21.07
N LEU A 652 -5.88 -72.75 -20.35
CA LEU A 652 -5.41 -74.04 -20.86
C LEU A 652 -6.26 -74.58 -22.02
N SER A 653 -7.58 -74.37 -22.00
CA SER A 653 -8.45 -74.81 -23.11
C SER A 653 -8.17 -74.06 -24.42
N LEU A 654 -7.85 -72.76 -24.33
CA LEU A 654 -7.51 -71.95 -25.49
C LEU A 654 -6.16 -72.36 -26.10
N LEU A 655 -5.18 -72.69 -25.26
CA LEU A 655 -3.85 -73.17 -25.69
C LEU A 655 -3.93 -74.55 -26.36
N VAL A 656 -4.79 -75.45 -25.86
CA VAL A 656 -5.04 -76.75 -26.48
C VAL A 656 -5.78 -76.62 -27.82
N HIS A 657 -6.73 -75.68 -27.95
CA HIS A 657 -7.38 -75.39 -29.23
C HIS A 657 -6.43 -74.75 -30.26
N ILE A 658 -5.53 -73.88 -29.83
CA ILE A 658 -4.51 -73.28 -30.71
C ILE A 658 -3.50 -74.36 -31.15
N LEU A 659 -3.06 -75.26 -30.26
CA LEU A 659 -2.17 -76.37 -30.61
C LEU A 659 -2.83 -77.41 -31.53
N LEU A 660 -4.13 -77.72 -31.34
CA LEU A 660 -4.86 -78.64 -32.23
C LEU A 660 -5.11 -78.07 -33.63
N ASN A 661 -5.22 -76.74 -33.78
CA ASN A 661 -5.36 -76.09 -35.07
C ASN A 661 -4.03 -75.95 -35.84
N ILE A 662 -2.89 -75.94 -35.12
CA ILE A 662 -1.56 -75.94 -35.76
C ILE A 662 -1.19 -77.33 -36.32
N VAL A 663 -1.68 -78.42 -35.70
CA VAL A 663 -1.42 -79.81 -36.17
C VAL A 663 -2.32 -80.22 -37.35
N LYS A 664 -3.45 -79.55 -37.59
CA LYS A 664 -4.32 -79.80 -38.76
C LYS A 664 -3.92 -79.02 -40.03
N GLY A 665 -2.88 -78.19 -39.96
CA GLY A 665 -2.38 -77.38 -41.06
C GLY A 665 -0.99 -77.74 -41.57
N LEU A 666 -0.47 -78.92 -41.20
CA LEU A 666 0.81 -79.49 -41.66
C LEU A 666 0.57 -80.81 -42.38
#